data_AF-A0A1G9UY06-F1
#
_entry.id   AF-A0A1G9UY06-F1
#
_cell.length_a   1.000
_cell.length_b   1.000
_cell.length_c   1.000
_cell.angle_alpha   90.00
_cell.angle_beta   90.00
_cell.angle_gamma   90.00
#
_symmetry.space_group_name_H-M   'P 1'
#
loop_
_entity.id
_entity.type
_entity.pdbx_description
1 polymer ?
#
loop_
_entity_poly.entity_id
_entity_poly.type
_entity_poly.pdbx_seq_one_letter_code
_entity_poly.pdbx_strand_id
1 'polypeptide(L)'
;MVEVPAEDLAGHPTTGTERILAAALADVVRVRNVSVDSHFFDDLGANSLVMAHFCARIRKRADLPPVSMKDVYRHPTIRSLATMLAESALAPVSPSVPVPTEAAPPRGTPRYVLCGLLQVLVFLGYSSFAGIVVTRCATWISASSGPIEVYLRAVVVGGVGFLALSALPVLAKWLLIGRSKPQRIRVWSLAYVRFWVVKALLRSSPLVLFAGSPLYVLYLRALGARIGRGVVIFAKQVPVCADLLTVGDGTVIRKDSYLSCYRAHDGVIETGPVTLGRDVFVSEATVIDIGTSLGDGAQLGHASSLHSGQAVPAGQRWHGSPAQPTDVDYRAVRSTPCGPLRRAVYSAVQLVGVLLVRLPLTIGVVYLLLTEIPHVAALLEPGSPTLTSWTFYRDAFVASVLLFVGFGVIGLLFVVVVPRVLNLAITPGKVYPLYGVHYAVHRTITRTTNSKFLTRLFGDSSAIVHYLRLIGYDLSRVEQTGSNFGTEVRHETPFLSSVGSSTMIADGLSIMNADYSATSFRVSRAVIGAHNFLGNRIAFPAGGRTGDNCLLATKVLVPVDGPVREGVGLLGSPSFEIPRSVERDTEFDHLKSEDQLRDRLAAKNRHNAVTMGIFLLVRWIHVLGLTLLAWTAMDLFHPFGAAALALFPVLALLFTVVYFVLVERAVTTSTPLTPLYCSIYDVRFWRRERYWKVPSETYLEFFNGTPFKNVVSRSLGVRIGRGVFDDGCFITERSLVAIGDHCTLNAGSVLQCHSQEDGAFKSDHCAIGARCTLGVGAFVHYGVVMGDGSALAPDSFLMKGEEVPPHAHWGGNPARESRSDRPQWTE
;
A
#
# COMPACT_ATOMS: atom_id res chain seq x y z
N MET A 1 -61.53 -29.44 2.80
CA MET A 1 -60.69 -29.04 3.94
C MET A 1 -59.90 -30.26 4.35
N VAL A 2 -58.65 -30.34 3.91
CA VAL A 2 -57.67 -31.28 4.46
C VAL A 2 -56.81 -30.41 5.36
N GLU A 3 -56.96 -30.60 6.67
CA GLU A 3 -56.11 -29.94 7.66
C GLU A 3 -54.68 -30.43 7.49
N VAL A 4 -53.80 -29.51 7.11
CA VAL A 4 -52.35 -29.70 7.22
C VAL A 4 -52.00 -29.55 8.70
N PRO A 5 -51.23 -30.49 9.31
CA PRO A 5 -50.87 -30.40 10.72
C PRO A 5 -50.10 -29.11 11.03
N ALA A 6 -50.39 -28.49 12.18
CA ALA A 6 -49.79 -27.22 12.60
C ALA A 6 -48.26 -27.26 12.83
N GLU A 7 -47.62 -28.42 12.73
CA GLU A 7 -46.16 -28.57 12.82
C GLU A 7 -45.43 -28.37 11.46
N ASP A 8 -46.14 -28.34 10.33
CA ASP A 8 -45.54 -28.25 8.97
C ASP A 8 -45.42 -26.80 8.44
N LEU A 9 -45.72 -25.79 9.27
CA LEU A 9 -45.61 -24.36 8.91
C LEU A 9 -44.28 -23.71 9.35
N ALA A 10 -43.45 -24.42 10.12
CA ALA A 10 -42.15 -23.92 10.56
C ALA A 10 -41.17 -23.86 9.37
N GLY A 11 -40.79 -22.65 8.96
CA GLY A 11 -39.86 -22.42 7.83
C GLY A 11 -40.50 -21.97 6.52
N HIS A 12 -41.82 -21.84 6.42
CA HIS A 12 -42.46 -21.25 5.25
C HIS A 12 -42.56 -19.72 5.32
N PRO A 13 -42.40 -19.01 4.19
CA PRO A 13 -42.48 -17.55 4.15
C PRO A 13 -43.92 -17.07 4.38
N THR A 14 -44.08 -16.26 5.43
CA THR A 14 -45.34 -15.70 5.92
C THR A 14 -45.63 -14.30 5.38
N THR A 15 -44.59 -13.55 4.97
CA THR A 15 -44.74 -12.20 4.39
C THR A 15 -44.42 -12.14 2.89
N GLY A 16 -44.84 -11.07 2.22
CA GLY A 16 -44.45 -10.79 0.82
C GLY A 16 -42.93 -10.65 0.67
N THR A 17 -42.29 -9.93 1.60
CA THR A 17 -40.84 -9.74 1.66
C THR A 17 -40.10 -11.07 1.85
N GLU A 18 -40.55 -11.93 2.78
CA GLU A 18 -39.94 -13.25 2.99
C GLU A 18 -40.00 -14.12 1.74
N ARG A 19 -41.12 -14.14 1.00
CA ARG A 19 -41.25 -14.88 -0.26
C ARG A 19 -40.26 -14.39 -1.32
N ILE A 20 -40.08 -13.07 -1.42
CA ILE A 20 -39.14 -12.46 -2.35
C ILE A 20 -37.70 -12.84 -2.01
N LEU A 21 -37.32 -12.69 -0.74
CA LEU A 21 -35.98 -13.03 -0.26
C LEU A 21 -35.70 -14.53 -0.43
N ALA A 22 -36.67 -15.39 -0.10
CA ALA A 22 -36.54 -16.84 -0.26
C ALA A 22 -36.33 -17.25 -1.72
N ALA A 23 -37.11 -16.69 -2.66
CA ALA A 23 -36.95 -16.97 -4.09
C ALA A 23 -35.59 -16.49 -4.62
N ALA A 24 -35.18 -15.27 -4.27
CA ALA A 24 -33.89 -14.73 -4.68
C ALA A 24 -32.72 -15.55 -4.12
N LEU A 25 -32.81 -16.02 -2.88
CA LEU A 25 -31.79 -16.87 -2.26
C LEU A 25 -31.76 -18.26 -2.93
N ALA A 26 -32.93 -18.89 -3.12
CA ALA A 26 -33.07 -20.20 -3.77
C ALA A 26 -32.41 -20.23 -5.16
N ASP A 27 -32.61 -19.19 -5.96
CA ASP A 27 -31.98 -19.09 -7.28
C ASP A 27 -30.45 -18.96 -7.21
N VAL A 28 -29.93 -18.24 -6.21
CA VAL A 28 -28.49 -17.99 -6.07
C VAL A 28 -27.75 -19.23 -5.56
N VAL A 29 -28.34 -19.95 -4.60
CA VAL A 29 -27.82 -21.24 -4.10
C VAL A 29 -28.20 -22.43 -5.01
N ARG A 30 -29.02 -22.20 -6.04
CA ARG A 30 -29.50 -23.19 -7.03
C ARG A 30 -30.27 -24.36 -6.41
N VAL A 31 -31.13 -24.07 -5.43
CA VAL A 31 -32.05 -25.05 -4.84
C VAL A 31 -33.50 -24.67 -5.15
N ARG A 32 -34.44 -25.61 -5.01
CA ARG A 32 -35.85 -25.36 -5.34
C ARG A 32 -36.53 -24.41 -4.35
N ASN A 33 -36.32 -24.62 -3.05
CA ASN A 33 -36.89 -23.82 -1.97
C ASN A 33 -35.87 -23.70 -0.83
N VAL A 34 -35.91 -22.58 -0.09
CA VAL A 34 -35.10 -22.34 1.11
C VAL A 34 -36.04 -22.01 2.27
N SER A 35 -35.82 -22.65 3.42
CA SER A 35 -36.57 -22.33 4.65
C SER A 35 -36.21 -20.93 5.13
N VAL A 36 -37.19 -20.17 5.59
CA VAL A 36 -36.95 -18.78 6.03
C VAL A 36 -36.15 -18.66 7.33
N ASP A 37 -36.08 -19.78 8.07
CA ASP A 37 -35.40 -19.89 9.35
C ASP A 37 -34.00 -20.52 9.23
N SER A 38 -33.63 -21.03 8.05
CA SER A 38 -32.28 -21.55 7.80
C SER A 38 -31.23 -20.45 7.89
N HIS A 39 -30.21 -20.70 8.70
CA HIS A 39 -29.06 -19.83 8.84
C HIS A 39 -28.22 -19.85 7.55
N PHE A 40 -27.92 -18.67 7.00
CA PHE A 40 -27.28 -18.54 5.69
C PHE A 40 -25.93 -19.27 5.60
N PHE A 41 -25.14 -19.22 6.68
CA PHE A 41 -23.77 -19.74 6.66
C PHE A 41 -23.73 -21.19 7.15
N ASP A 42 -24.25 -21.42 8.35
CA ASP A 42 -24.23 -22.73 9.01
C ASP A 42 -25.15 -23.78 8.37
N ASP A 43 -26.38 -23.45 8.00
CA ASP A 43 -27.34 -24.44 7.47
C ASP A 43 -27.28 -24.56 5.94
N LEU A 44 -27.08 -23.43 5.25
CA LEU A 44 -27.09 -23.39 3.78
C LEU A 44 -25.69 -23.45 3.16
N GLY A 45 -24.62 -23.42 3.97
CA GLY A 45 -23.24 -23.39 3.49
C GLY A 45 -22.91 -22.17 2.62
N ALA A 46 -23.73 -21.11 2.67
CA ALA A 46 -23.53 -19.95 1.81
C ALA A 46 -22.28 -19.18 2.24
N ASN A 47 -21.51 -18.71 1.26
CA ASN A 47 -20.34 -17.88 1.53
C ASN A 47 -20.59 -16.43 1.10
N SER A 48 -19.63 -15.54 1.40
CA SER A 48 -19.74 -14.12 1.07
C SER A 48 -19.93 -13.82 -0.41
N LEU A 49 -19.42 -14.65 -1.33
CA LEU A 49 -19.63 -14.46 -2.77
C LEU A 49 -21.08 -14.77 -3.17
N VAL A 50 -21.63 -15.88 -2.64
CA VAL A 50 -23.04 -16.25 -2.82
C VAL A 50 -23.94 -15.14 -2.25
N MET A 51 -23.63 -14.66 -1.05
CA MET A 51 -24.40 -13.60 -0.40
C MET A 51 -24.26 -12.24 -1.09
N ALA A 52 -23.11 -11.91 -1.68
CA ALA A 52 -22.96 -10.70 -2.48
C ALA A 52 -23.88 -10.72 -3.72
N HIS A 53 -23.97 -11.85 -4.42
CA HIS A 53 -24.92 -12.01 -5.53
C HIS A 53 -26.37 -11.94 -5.07
N PHE A 54 -26.69 -12.50 -3.90
CA PHE A 54 -28.02 -12.35 -3.29
C PHE A 54 -28.35 -10.87 -3.02
N CYS A 55 -27.47 -10.13 -2.34
CA CYS A 55 -27.62 -8.69 -2.11
C CYS A 55 -27.79 -7.91 -3.43
N ALA A 56 -26.97 -8.20 -4.45
CA ALA A 56 -27.04 -7.55 -5.75
C ALA A 56 -28.39 -7.78 -6.44
N ARG A 57 -28.97 -8.98 -6.34
CA ARG A 57 -30.32 -9.26 -6.87
C ARG A 57 -31.41 -8.53 -6.12
N ILE A 58 -31.33 -8.45 -4.79
CA ILE A 58 -32.29 -7.69 -3.98
C ILE A 58 -32.21 -6.20 -4.34
N ARG A 59 -31.02 -5.63 -4.54
CA ARG A 59 -30.85 -4.21 -4.92
C ARG A 59 -31.40 -3.85 -6.30
N LYS A 60 -31.59 -4.83 -7.21
CA LYS A 60 -32.23 -4.61 -8.52
C LYS A 60 -33.76 -4.46 -8.41
N ARG A 61 -34.32 -4.69 -7.23
CA ARG A 61 -35.75 -4.59 -6.96
C ARG A 61 -36.08 -3.25 -6.31
N ALA A 62 -36.87 -2.42 -6.98
CA ALA A 62 -37.27 -1.10 -6.48
C ALA A 62 -38.29 -1.17 -5.32
N ASP A 63 -38.93 -2.33 -5.13
CA ASP A 63 -39.95 -2.56 -4.09
C ASP A 63 -39.36 -2.90 -2.71
N LEU A 64 -38.03 -3.03 -2.58
CA LEU A 64 -37.37 -3.36 -1.32
C LEU A 64 -36.26 -2.36 -0.96
N PRO A 65 -36.04 -2.06 0.33
CA PRO A 65 -34.85 -1.33 0.76
C PRO A 65 -33.57 -2.10 0.40
N PRO A 66 -32.47 -1.39 0.09
CA PRO A 66 -31.22 -2.04 -0.29
C PRO A 66 -30.62 -2.82 0.89
N VAL A 67 -30.16 -4.05 0.61
CA VAL A 67 -29.47 -4.91 1.58
C VAL A 67 -27.95 -4.80 1.39
N SER A 68 -27.21 -4.65 2.49
CA SER A 68 -25.75 -4.72 2.51
C SER A 68 -25.25 -6.06 3.06
N MET A 69 -24.02 -6.43 2.72
CA MET A 69 -23.38 -7.64 3.26
C MET A 69 -23.28 -7.62 4.80
N LYS A 70 -23.16 -6.43 5.40
CA LYS A 70 -23.17 -6.26 6.86
C LYS A 70 -24.52 -6.67 7.46
N ASP A 71 -25.61 -6.36 6.78
CA ASP A 71 -26.96 -6.70 7.24
C ASP A 71 -27.18 -8.21 7.18
N VAL A 72 -26.70 -8.86 6.12
CA VAL A 72 -26.74 -10.33 5.97
C VAL A 72 -26.01 -11.05 7.11
N TYR A 73 -24.85 -10.57 7.54
CA TYR A 73 -24.14 -11.18 8.68
C TYR A 73 -24.83 -10.92 10.03
N ARG A 74 -25.49 -9.78 10.19
CA ARG A 74 -26.20 -9.43 11.44
C ARG A 74 -27.57 -10.10 11.56
N HIS A 75 -28.20 -10.37 10.43
CA HIS A 75 -29.53 -10.98 10.31
C HIS A 75 -29.44 -12.20 9.39
N PRO A 76 -28.84 -13.31 9.86
CA PRO A 76 -28.43 -14.42 9.00
C PRO A 76 -29.55 -15.40 8.63
N THR A 77 -30.81 -14.97 8.71
CA THR A 77 -31.98 -15.74 8.26
C THR A 77 -32.90 -14.84 7.43
N ILE A 78 -33.68 -15.42 6.50
CA ILE A 78 -34.63 -14.63 5.69
C ILE A 78 -35.62 -13.90 6.60
N ARG A 79 -36.11 -14.56 7.66
CA ARG A 79 -37.05 -13.97 8.61
C ARG A 79 -36.44 -12.76 9.33
N SER A 80 -35.26 -12.91 9.93
CA SER A 80 -34.61 -11.80 10.64
C SER A 80 -34.27 -10.63 9.71
N LEU A 81 -33.85 -10.93 8.48
CA LEU A 81 -33.56 -9.92 7.46
C LEU A 81 -34.84 -9.19 7.00
N ALA A 82 -35.94 -9.93 6.80
CA ALA A 82 -37.23 -9.35 6.43
C ALA A 82 -37.78 -8.42 7.52
N THR A 83 -37.65 -8.80 8.79
CA THR A 83 -38.03 -7.95 9.94
C THR A 83 -37.23 -6.65 9.95
N MET A 84 -35.91 -6.72 9.78
CA MET A 84 -35.07 -5.53 9.71
C MET A 84 -35.47 -4.60 8.55
N LEU A 85 -35.74 -5.17 7.37
CA LEU A 85 -36.19 -4.37 6.21
C LEU A 85 -37.54 -3.70 6.45
N ALA A 86 -38.47 -4.37 7.15
CA ALA A 86 -39.76 -3.82 7.52
C ALA A 86 -39.60 -2.64 8.51
N GLU A 87 -38.74 -2.79 9.53
CA GLU A 87 -38.40 -1.71 10.47
C GLU A 87 -37.73 -0.52 9.77
N SER A 88 -36.82 -0.80 8.82
CA SER A 88 -36.12 0.24 8.07
C SER A 88 -37.03 0.98 7.08
N ALA A 89 -38.12 0.35 6.61
CA ALA A 89 -39.13 0.97 5.76
C ALA A 89 -40.07 1.93 6.52
N LEU A 90 -40.19 1.76 7.85
CA LEU A 90 -41.00 2.62 8.72
C LEU A 90 -40.26 3.90 9.15
N ALA A 91 -38.95 4.00 8.92
CA ALA A 91 -38.19 5.22 9.18
C ALA A 91 -38.46 6.28 8.08
N PRO A 92 -38.67 7.56 8.43
CA PRO A 92 -38.99 8.59 7.43
C PRO A 92 -37.87 8.69 6.38
N VAL A 93 -38.21 8.36 5.15
CA VAL A 93 -37.34 8.49 3.98
C VAL A 93 -37.33 9.96 3.57
N SER A 94 -36.31 10.72 4.00
CA SER A 94 -36.03 12.00 3.36
C SER A 94 -35.57 11.72 1.92
N PRO A 95 -36.21 12.32 0.89
CA PRO A 95 -35.84 12.07 -0.49
C PRO A 95 -34.38 12.46 -0.71
N SER A 96 -33.58 11.52 -1.21
CA SER A 96 -32.23 11.79 -1.68
C SER A 96 -32.36 12.70 -2.90
N VAL A 97 -31.97 13.97 -2.76
CA VAL A 97 -31.82 14.85 -3.91
C VAL A 97 -30.60 14.35 -4.68
N PRO A 98 -30.75 13.87 -5.93
CA PRO A 98 -29.60 13.59 -6.77
C PRO A 98 -28.94 14.95 -7.03
N VAL A 99 -27.83 15.25 -6.37
CA VAL A 99 -27.07 16.44 -6.70
C VAL A 99 -26.57 16.25 -8.13
N PRO A 100 -26.95 17.12 -9.08
CA PRO A 100 -26.54 16.99 -10.47
C PRO A 100 -25.01 16.91 -10.53
N THR A 101 -24.50 15.77 -11.02
CA THR A 101 -23.10 15.68 -11.39
C THR A 101 -22.95 16.44 -12.68
N GLU A 102 -22.55 17.71 -12.58
CA GLU A 102 -22.04 18.41 -13.75
C GLU A 102 -20.74 17.70 -14.15
N ALA A 103 -20.90 16.75 -15.05
CA ALA A 103 -19.84 15.98 -15.64
C ALA A 103 -18.87 16.95 -16.30
N ALA A 104 -17.58 16.88 -15.96
CA ALA A 104 -16.59 17.62 -16.72
C ALA A 104 -16.72 17.21 -18.21
N PRO A 105 -16.82 18.17 -19.15
CA PRO A 105 -17.12 17.86 -20.54
C PRO A 105 -16.07 16.93 -21.18
N PRO A 106 -16.46 16.11 -22.16
CA PRO A 106 -15.61 15.08 -22.75
C PRO A 106 -14.31 15.64 -23.34
N ARG A 107 -13.29 14.80 -23.28
CA ARG A 107 -11.88 15.17 -23.37
C ARG A 107 -11.44 15.33 -24.81
N GLY A 108 -10.67 16.39 -25.10
CA GLY A 108 -9.87 16.43 -26.31
C GLY A 108 -8.61 15.59 -26.14
N THR A 109 -8.42 14.57 -26.98
CA THR A 109 -7.14 13.84 -27.19
C THR A 109 -5.91 14.78 -27.24
N PRO A 110 -5.97 15.99 -27.83
CA PRO A 110 -4.81 16.90 -27.87
C PRO A 110 -4.28 17.31 -26.50
N ARG A 111 -5.14 17.57 -25.50
CA ARG A 111 -4.67 17.96 -24.15
C ARG A 111 -3.99 16.82 -23.42
N TYR A 112 -4.50 15.60 -23.58
CA TYR A 112 -3.90 14.38 -23.03
C TYR A 112 -2.51 14.14 -23.60
N VAL A 113 -2.36 14.25 -24.93
CA VAL A 113 -1.08 14.09 -25.62
C VAL A 113 -0.11 15.21 -25.26
N LEU A 114 -0.56 16.47 -25.26
CA LEU A 114 0.28 17.62 -24.89
C LEU A 114 0.78 17.51 -23.44
N CYS A 115 -0.06 17.09 -22.50
CA CYS A 115 0.34 16.85 -21.12
C CYS A 115 1.45 15.78 -21.05
N GLY A 116 1.28 14.66 -21.75
CA GLY A 116 2.31 13.61 -21.84
C GLY A 116 3.62 14.11 -22.45
N LEU A 117 3.56 14.91 -23.52
CA LEU A 117 4.73 15.52 -24.14
C LEU A 117 5.46 16.45 -23.17
N LEU A 118 4.75 17.32 -22.46
CA LEU A 118 5.34 18.20 -21.46
C LEU A 118 6.00 17.43 -20.31
N GLN A 119 5.39 16.33 -19.86
CA GLN A 119 5.98 15.46 -18.82
C GLN A 119 7.28 14.81 -19.31
N VAL A 120 7.33 14.35 -20.57
CA VAL A 120 8.56 13.84 -21.18
C VAL A 120 9.62 14.93 -21.28
N LEU A 121 9.27 16.13 -21.75
CA LEU A 121 10.21 17.25 -21.84
C LEU A 121 10.78 17.64 -20.48
N VAL A 122 9.97 17.63 -19.41
CA VAL A 122 10.45 17.84 -18.04
C VAL A 122 11.43 16.74 -17.63
N PHE A 123 11.12 15.47 -17.91
CA PHE A 123 12.00 14.34 -17.59
C PHE A 123 13.33 14.40 -18.37
N LEU A 124 13.29 14.74 -19.66
CA LEU A 124 14.47 14.93 -20.49
C LEU A 124 15.30 16.11 -19.98
N GLY A 125 14.67 17.25 -19.68
CA GLY A 125 15.35 18.42 -19.09
C GLY A 125 16.01 18.10 -17.75
N TYR A 126 15.32 17.36 -16.88
CA TYR A 126 15.88 16.89 -15.60
C TYR A 126 17.07 15.94 -15.81
N SER A 127 16.97 15.00 -16.75
CA SER A 127 18.05 14.06 -17.07
C SER A 127 19.27 14.76 -17.66
N SER A 128 19.07 15.73 -18.55
CA SER A 128 20.13 16.58 -19.09
C SER A 128 20.83 17.40 -18.01
N PHE A 129 20.06 18.04 -17.13
CA PHE A 129 20.62 18.79 -16.01
C PHE A 129 21.41 17.88 -15.06
N ALA A 130 20.86 16.72 -14.70
CA ALA A 130 21.54 15.74 -13.86
C ALA A 130 22.85 15.24 -14.50
N GLY A 131 22.85 14.95 -15.81
CA GLY A 131 24.05 14.54 -16.55
C GLY A 131 25.16 15.59 -16.49
N ILE A 132 24.83 16.87 -16.67
CA ILE A 132 25.79 17.98 -16.54
C ILE A 132 26.33 18.07 -15.11
N VAL A 133 25.47 18.01 -14.10
CA VAL A 133 25.89 18.08 -12.69
C VAL A 133 26.80 16.92 -12.32
N VAL A 134 26.40 15.68 -12.65
CA VAL A 134 27.20 14.48 -12.40
C VAL A 134 28.56 14.59 -13.07
N THR A 135 28.61 15.06 -14.33
CA THR A 135 29.86 15.29 -15.04
C THR A 135 30.78 16.23 -14.28
N ARG A 136 30.27 17.41 -13.90
CA ARG A 136 31.06 18.42 -13.17
C ARG A 136 31.55 17.88 -11.83
N CYS A 137 30.68 17.21 -11.07
CA CYS A 137 31.04 16.60 -9.81
C CYS A 137 32.10 15.50 -9.97
N ALA A 138 31.96 14.62 -10.95
CA ALA A 138 32.91 13.55 -11.22
C ALA A 138 34.29 14.12 -11.59
N THR A 139 34.35 15.08 -12.52
CA THR A 139 35.60 15.75 -12.93
C THR A 139 36.27 16.49 -11.77
N TRP A 140 35.47 17.04 -10.85
CA TRP A 140 35.99 17.69 -9.67
C TRP A 140 36.51 16.67 -8.66
N ILE A 141 35.85 15.55 -8.42
CA ILE A 141 36.37 14.54 -7.48
C ILE A 141 37.64 13.87 -8.06
N SER A 142 37.67 13.59 -9.36
CA SER A 142 38.81 12.92 -10.01
C SER A 142 40.10 13.74 -10.02
N ALA A 143 40.01 15.07 -9.96
CA ALA A 143 41.18 15.95 -9.87
C ALA A 143 41.80 16.03 -8.45
N SER A 144 41.58 15.02 -7.61
CA SER A 144 42.13 14.93 -6.25
C SER A 144 43.49 14.25 -6.23
N SER A 145 44.31 14.59 -5.24
CA SER A 145 45.69 14.13 -5.06
C SER A 145 45.83 12.95 -4.09
N GLY A 146 44.74 12.54 -3.42
CA GLY A 146 44.74 11.43 -2.47
C GLY A 146 43.38 11.17 -1.81
N PRO A 147 43.26 10.10 -1.01
CA PRO A 147 41.97 9.63 -0.47
C PRO A 147 41.31 10.60 0.51
N ILE A 148 42.09 11.38 1.27
CA ILE A 148 41.56 12.42 2.16
C ILE A 148 40.88 13.51 1.34
N GLU A 149 41.51 13.92 0.23
CA GLU A 149 40.94 14.94 -0.66
C GLU A 149 39.71 14.40 -1.39
N VAL A 150 39.70 13.13 -1.82
CA VAL A 150 38.49 12.46 -2.34
C VAL A 150 37.36 12.54 -1.31
N TYR A 151 37.63 12.20 -0.05
CA TYR A 151 36.64 12.28 1.02
C TYR A 151 36.12 13.70 1.22
N LEU A 152 37.00 14.71 1.32
CA LEU A 152 36.60 16.10 1.50
C LEU A 152 35.78 16.63 0.31
N ARG A 153 36.18 16.32 -0.93
CA ARG A 153 35.41 16.67 -2.13
C ARG A 153 34.07 15.93 -2.15
N ALA A 154 34.01 14.67 -1.73
CA ALA A 154 32.77 13.91 -1.59
C ALA A 154 31.83 14.48 -0.52
N VAL A 155 32.35 15.00 0.59
CA VAL A 155 31.57 15.76 1.59
C VAL A 155 30.93 16.99 0.97
N VAL A 156 31.70 17.77 0.20
CA VAL A 156 31.17 18.98 -0.46
C VAL A 156 30.13 18.62 -1.53
N VAL A 157 30.43 17.67 -2.44
CA VAL A 157 29.48 17.23 -3.48
C VAL A 157 28.21 16.65 -2.83
N GLY A 158 28.37 15.75 -1.87
CA GLY A 158 27.25 15.14 -1.15
C GLY A 158 26.42 16.19 -0.41
N GLY A 159 27.07 17.15 0.25
CA GLY A 159 26.40 18.24 0.96
C GLY A 159 25.62 19.17 0.04
N VAL A 160 26.26 19.68 -1.02
CA VAL A 160 25.60 20.54 -2.00
C VAL A 160 24.47 19.79 -2.70
N GLY A 161 24.70 18.54 -3.11
CA GLY A 161 23.68 17.68 -3.73
C GLY A 161 22.49 17.43 -2.82
N PHE A 162 22.73 17.11 -1.54
CA PHE A 162 21.67 16.93 -0.55
C PHE A 162 20.85 18.21 -0.34
N LEU A 163 21.51 19.36 -0.20
CA LEU A 163 20.84 20.66 -0.05
C LEU A 163 20.03 21.01 -1.31
N ALA A 164 20.60 20.82 -2.50
CA ALA A 164 19.93 21.07 -3.77
C ALA A 164 18.70 20.18 -3.95
N LEU A 165 18.81 18.86 -3.75
CA LEU A 165 17.69 17.91 -3.86
C LEU A 165 16.63 18.12 -2.77
N SER A 166 17.00 18.72 -1.64
CA SER A 166 16.07 19.10 -0.58
C SER A 166 15.33 20.41 -0.86
N ALA A 167 16.04 21.40 -1.40
CA ALA A 167 15.50 22.72 -1.70
C ALA A 167 14.70 22.76 -3.01
N LEU A 168 15.11 21.99 -4.02
CA LEU A 168 14.48 21.99 -5.35
C LEU A 168 12.96 21.77 -5.31
N PRO A 169 12.41 20.77 -4.57
CA PRO A 169 10.96 20.60 -4.47
C PRO A 169 10.25 21.81 -3.80
N VAL A 170 10.89 22.44 -2.82
CA VAL A 170 10.35 23.63 -2.15
C VAL A 170 10.29 24.82 -3.10
N LEU A 171 11.41 25.09 -3.79
CA LEU A 171 11.49 26.16 -4.79
C LEU A 171 10.50 25.92 -5.93
N ALA A 172 10.44 24.70 -6.46
CA ALA A 172 9.50 24.33 -7.51
C ALA A 172 8.04 24.51 -7.07
N LYS A 173 7.70 24.15 -5.83
CA LYS A 173 6.36 24.37 -5.28
C LYS A 173 6.00 25.85 -5.29
N TRP A 174 6.86 26.72 -4.76
CA TRP A 174 6.57 28.15 -4.67
C TRP A 174 6.58 28.85 -6.03
N LEU A 175 7.45 28.42 -6.96
CA LEU A 175 7.52 28.98 -8.31
C LEU A 175 6.36 28.51 -9.21
N LEU A 176 6.04 27.21 -9.17
CA LEU A 176 5.06 26.61 -10.09
C LEU A 176 3.63 26.63 -9.56
N ILE A 177 3.40 26.49 -8.25
CA ILE A 177 2.04 26.46 -7.67
C ILE A 177 1.78 27.72 -6.85
N GLY A 178 2.79 28.23 -6.15
CA GLY A 178 2.63 29.31 -5.18
C GLY A 178 1.92 28.81 -3.91
N ARG A 179 1.03 29.63 -3.36
CA ARG A 179 0.24 29.27 -2.19
C ARG A 179 -1.00 28.49 -2.63
N SER A 180 -1.09 27.23 -2.21
CA SER A 180 -2.20 26.35 -2.55
C SER A 180 -3.50 26.87 -1.93
N LYS A 181 -4.58 26.89 -2.72
CA LYS A 181 -5.95 27.21 -2.27
C LYS A 181 -6.85 25.99 -2.52
N PRO A 182 -7.99 25.85 -1.82
CA PRO A 182 -9.02 24.91 -2.21
C PRO A 182 -9.52 25.26 -3.61
N GLN A 183 -9.39 24.34 -4.56
CA GLN A 183 -9.76 24.56 -5.95
C GLN A 183 -9.88 23.23 -6.71
N ARG A 184 -10.38 23.33 -7.94
CA ARG A 184 -10.53 22.22 -8.88
C ARG A 184 -9.56 22.37 -10.04
N ILE A 185 -8.55 21.51 -10.11
CA ILE A 185 -7.55 21.49 -11.19
C ILE A 185 -7.92 20.39 -12.17
N ARG A 186 -8.30 20.75 -13.41
CA ARG A 186 -8.60 19.76 -14.45
C ARG A 186 -7.37 18.92 -14.76
N VAL A 187 -7.51 17.59 -14.72
CA VAL A 187 -6.43 16.67 -15.11
C VAL A 187 -6.07 16.88 -16.58
N TRP A 188 -4.79 16.67 -16.93
CA TRP A 188 -4.22 16.91 -18.27
C TRP A 188 -4.17 18.39 -18.71
N SER A 189 -4.49 19.33 -17.84
CA SER A 189 -4.28 20.77 -18.09
C SER A 189 -2.83 21.19 -17.80
N LEU A 190 -2.45 22.41 -18.21
CA LEU A 190 -1.15 22.98 -17.84
C LEU A 190 -1.02 23.18 -16.32
N ALA A 191 -2.11 23.55 -15.64
CA ALA A 191 -2.15 23.62 -14.17
C ALA A 191 -1.88 22.25 -13.54
N TYR A 192 -2.42 21.18 -14.13
CA TYR A 192 -2.12 19.81 -13.73
C TYR A 192 -0.65 19.42 -13.99
N VAL A 193 -0.05 19.83 -15.11
CA VAL A 193 1.39 19.60 -15.35
C VAL A 193 2.23 20.25 -14.25
N ARG A 194 1.95 21.51 -13.89
CA ARG A 194 2.62 22.22 -12.78
C ARG A 194 2.47 21.46 -11.46
N PHE A 195 1.25 21.00 -11.17
CA PHE A 195 0.95 20.18 -10.00
C PHE A 195 1.75 18.86 -10.00
N TRP A 196 1.78 18.16 -11.14
CA TRP A 196 2.47 16.89 -11.30
C TRP A 196 4.00 17.03 -11.13
N VAL A 197 4.61 18.08 -11.69
CA VAL A 197 6.05 18.34 -11.54
C VAL A 197 6.42 18.48 -10.06
N VAL A 198 5.68 19.31 -9.32
CA VAL A 198 5.93 19.48 -7.89
C VAL A 198 5.74 18.17 -7.15
N LYS A 199 4.65 17.44 -7.42
CA LYS A 199 4.39 16.14 -6.81
C LYS A 199 5.50 15.12 -7.07
N ALA A 200 6.01 15.04 -8.29
CA ALA A 200 7.11 14.15 -8.66
C ALA A 200 8.38 14.49 -7.87
N LEU A 201 8.74 15.77 -7.80
CA LEU A 201 9.90 16.26 -7.04
C LEU A 201 9.76 16.02 -5.53
N LEU A 202 8.57 16.21 -4.96
CA LEU A 202 8.29 15.94 -3.54
C LEU A 202 8.49 14.46 -3.19
N ARG A 203 8.02 13.55 -4.06
CA ARG A 203 8.19 12.10 -3.87
C ARG A 203 9.65 11.65 -3.91
N SER A 204 10.50 12.33 -4.68
CA SER A 204 11.94 12.04 -4.77
C SER A 204 12.79 12.75 -3.71
N SER A 205 12.20 13.58 -2.83
CA SER A 205 12.98 14.36 -1.87
C SER A 205 13.66 13.48 -0.81
N PRO A 206 14.96 13.67 -0.53
CA PRO A 206 15.65 12.90 0.51
C PRO A 206 15.10 13.20 1.92
N LEU A 207 14.41 14.33 2.11
CA LEU A 207 13.83 14.72 3.39
C LEU A 207 12.70 13.79 3.86
N VAL A 208 12.09 13.00 2.97
CA VAL A 208 11.12 11.95 3.34
C VAL A 208 11.74 10.87 4.24
N LEU A 209 13.06 10.61 4.11
CA LEU A 209 13.79 9.64 4.93
C LEU A 209 13.90 10.05 6.41
N PHE A 210 13.59 11.32 6.71
CA PHE A 210 13.63 11.92 8.03
C PHE A 210 12.26 11.93 8.73
N ALA A 211 11.23 11.25 8.18
CA ALA A 211 9.95 11.07 8.85
C ALA A 211 10.13 10.55 10.30
N GLY A 212 9.44 11.18 11.24
CA GLY A 212 9.62 11.01 12.69
C GLY A 212 10.73 11.87 13.30
N SER A 213 11.29 12.85 12.58
CA SER A 213 12.28 13.81 13.11
C SER A 213 11.81 15.26 12.95
N PRO A 214 12.38 16.21 13.72
CA PRO A 214 12.07 17.63 13.58
C PRO A 214 12.42 18.20 12.19
N LEU A 215 13.41 17.63 11.50
CA LEU A 215 13.81 18.04 10.14
C LEU A 215 12.67 17.86 9.13
N TYR A 216 11.90 16.78 9.27
CA TYR A 216 10.74 16.55 8.40
C TYR A 216 9.62 17.56 8.65
N VAL A 217 9.41 17.98 9.90
CA VAL A 217 8.47 19.06 10.23
C VAL A 217 8.92 20.39 9.64
N LEU A 218 10.22 20.71 9.72
CA LEU A 218 10.77 21.92 9.08
C LEU A 218 10.58 21.91 7.57
N TYR A 219 10.78 20.76 6.93
CA TYR A 219 10.53 20.57 5.50
C TYR A 219 9.08 20.85 5.12
N LEU A 220 8.13 20.25 5.84
CA LEU A 220 6.70 20.46 5.59
C LEU A 220 6.28 21.92 5.81
N ARG A 221 6.86 22.60 6.81
CA ARG A 221 6.66 24.05 7.01
C ARG A 221 7.22 24.87 5.86
N ALA A 222 8.40 24.53 5.33
CA ALA A 222 8.98 25.19 4.17
C ALA A 222 8.11 25.03 2.91
N LEU A 223 7.37 23.91 2.80
CA LEU A 223 6.36 23.70 1.76
C LEU A 223 5.06 24.50 1.98
N GLY A 224 4.87 25.10 3.17
CA GLY A 224 3.72 25.95 3.50
C GLY A 224 2.78 25.39 4.59
N ALA A 225 3.02 24.18 5.10
CA ALA A 225 2.17 23.61 6.15
C ALA A 225 2.28 24.38 7.46
N ARG A 226 1.14 24.55 8.15
CA ARG A 226 1.06 25.22 9.45
C ARG A 226 1.16 24.18 10.55
N ILE A 227 2.37 23.91 11.00
CA ILE A 227 2.63 22.85 11.98
C ILE A 227 3.11 23.46 13.31
N GLY A 228 2.44 23.11 14.39
CA GLY A 228 2.71 23.53 15.77
C GLY A 228 3.99 22.96 16.38
N ARG A 229 4.27 23.33 17.62
CA ARG A 229 5.43 22.87 18.40
C ARG A 229 5.21 21.43 18.88
N GLY A 230 6.23 20.59 18.84
CA GLY A 230 6.13 19.22 19.38
C GLY A 230 5.40 18.21 18.52
N VAL A 231 4.98 18.58 17.31
CA VAL A 231 4.36 17.66 16.37
C VAL A 231 5.34 16.59 15.91
N VAL A 232 4.85 15.34 15.79
CA VAL A 232 5.62 14.19 15.30
C VAL A 232 4.87 13.53 14.16
N ILE A 233 5.47 13.47 12.97
CA ILE A 233 4.85 12.92 11.76
C ILE A 233 5.70 11.76 11.23
N PHE A 234 5.15 10.55 11.27
CA PHE A 234 5.76 9.33 10.74
C PHE A 234 5.26 8.99 9.32
N ALA A 235 4.13 9.56 8.90
CA ALA A 235 3.60 9.42 7.55
C ALA A 235 4.59 9.97 6.50
N LYS A 236 4.97 9.11 5.56
CA LYS A 236 5.93 9.42 4.48
C LYS A 236 5.27 10.02 3.23
N GLN A 237 3.94 9.97 3.15
CA GLN A 237 3.19 10.57 2.06
C GLN A 237 3.19 12.10 2.22
N VAL A 238 4.07 12.79 1.48
CA VAL A 238 4.17 14.25 1.55
C VAL A 238 2.91 14.90 0.95
N PRO A 239 2.25 15.84 1.65
CA PRO A 239 1.14 16.60 1.09
C PRO A 239 1.65 17.52 -0.03
N VAL A 240 1.06 17.40 -1.23
CA VAL A 240 1.41 18.26 -2.37
C VAL A 240 0.93 19.69 -2.12
N CYS A 241 -0.28 19.82 -1.58
CA CYS A 241 -0.87 21.10 -1.19
C CYS A 241 -0.63 21.39 0.29
N ALA A 242 0.63 21.41 0.71
CA ALA A 242 1.03 21.57 2.11
C ALA A 242 0.40 22.79 2.81
N ASP A 243 0.14 23.91 2.09
CA ASP A 243 -0.51 25.12 2.64
C ASP A 243 -1.90 24.90 3.25
N LEU A 244 -2.55 23.80 2.83
CA LEU A 244 -3.88 23.39 3.26
C LEU A 244 -3.84 22.44 4.46
N LEU A 245 -2.65 22.08 4.93
CA LEU A 245 -2.45 21.27 6.13
C LEU A 245 -2.20 22.18 7.34
N THR A 246 -3.06 22.07 8.35
CA THR A 246 -2.87 22.68 9.67
C THR A 246 -2.77 21.59 10.73
N VAL A 247 -1.75 21.65 11.57
CA VAL A 247 -1.50 20.69 12.65
C VAL A 247 -1.11 21.44 13.92
N GLY A 248 -1.91 21.32 14.98
CA GLY A 248 -1.66 21.96 16.27
C GLY A 248 -0.53 21.32 17.07
N ASP A 249 -0.12 22.00 18.12
CA ASP A 249 0.97 21.59 19.01
C ASP A 249 0.75 20.18 19.59
N GLY A 250 1.82 19.42 19.82
CA GLY A 250 1.75 18.10 20.48
C GLY A 250 1.09 16.98 19.67
N THR A 251 0.66 17.23 18.43
CA THR A 251 -0.03 16.23 17.62
C THR A 251 0.90 15.13 17.09
N VAL A 252 0.42 13.88 17.10
CA VAL A 252 1.13 12.69 16.62
C VAL A 252 0.39 12.08 15.43
N ILE A 253 1.09 11.92 14.31
CA ILE A 253 0.59 11.25 13.11
C ILE A 253 1.47 10.02 12.85
N ARG A 254 0.89 8.83 12.95
CA ARG A 254 1.62 7.56 12.81
C ARG A 254 1.89 7.24 11.32
N LYS A 255 2.57 6.12 11.06
CA LYS A 255 2.95 5.72 9.69
C LYS A 255 1.72 5.21 8.92
N ASP A 256 1.86 5.09 7.61
CA ASP A 256 0.82 4.56 6.72
C ASP A 256 -0.51 5.36 6.74
N SER A 257 -0.49 6.61 7.22
CA SER A 257 -1.60 7.56 7.14
C SER A 257 -1.56 8.38 5.85
N TYR A 258 -2.70 8.57 5.18
CA TYR A 258 -2.87 9.44 4.03
C TYR A 258 -3.43 10.80 4.45
N LEU A 259 -2.68 11.88 4.17
CA LEU A 259 -3.05 13.28 4.43
C LEU A 259 -2.60 14.18 3.26
N SER A 260 -3.02 13.82 2.05
CA SER A 260 -2.49 14.41 0.81
C SER A 260 -2.86 15.87 0.57
N CYS A 261 -3.94 16.37 1.20
CA CYS A 261 -4.58 17.67 0.92
C CYS A 261 -5.08 17.84 -0.53
N TYR A 262 -5.22 16.73 -1.25
CA TYR A 262 -5.93 16.64 -2.53
C TYR A 262 -6.48 15.23 -2.71
N ARG A 263 -7.49 15.11 -3.56
CA ARG A 263 -8.00 13.85 -4.13
C ARG A 263 -8.28 14.03 -5.60
N ALA A 264 -8.28 12.96 -6.37
CA ALA A 264 -8.76 12.97 -7.74
C ALA A 264 -10.20 12.44 -7.77
N HIS A 265 -11.08 13.14 -8.47
CA HIS A 265 -12.48 12.73 -8.66
C HIS A 265 -12.94 13.13 -10.06
N ASP A 266 -13.46 12.18 -10.83
CA ASP A 266 -14.05 12.41 -12.16
C ASP A 266 -13.18 13.30 -13.08
N GLY A 267 -11.87 13.02 -13.17
CA GLY A 267 -10.95 13.76 -14.04
C GLY A 267 -10.53 15.15 -13.54
N VAL A 268 -10.77 15.47 -12.27
CA VAL A 268 -10.34 16.71 -11.62
C VAL A 268 -9.55 16.38 -10.36
N ILE A 269 -8.47 17.12 -10.11
CA ILE A 269 -7.81 17.16 -8.80
C ILE A 269 -8.53 18.20 -7.94
N GLU A 270 -9.18 17.75 -6.88
CA GLU A 270 -9.78 18.60 -5.86
C GLU A 270 -8.76 18.79 -4.74
N THR A 271 -8.40 20.04 -4.45
CA THR A 271 -7.55 20.40 -3.32
C THR A 271 -8.41 20.92 -2.18
N GLY A 272 -8.05 20.61 -0.94
CA GLY A 272 -8.83 21.08 0.21
C GLY A 272 -8.12 20.94 1.56
N PRO A 273 -8.63 21.62 2.58
CA PRO A 273 -7.97 21.73 3.89
C PRO A 273 -8.06 20.43 4.67
N VAL A 274 -7.05 20.17 5.49
CA VAL A 274 -7.07 19.18 6.57
C VAL A 274 -6.56 19.88 7.84
N THR A 275 -7.40 19.91 8.88
CA THR A 275 -7.10 20.65 10.11
C THR A 275 -7.06 19.72 11.31
N LEU A 276 -5.89 19.56 11.90
CA LEU A 276 -5.66 18.80 13.13
C LEU A 276 -5.38 19.79 14.26
N GLY A 277 -6.15 19.74 15.34
CA GLY A 277 -5.97 20.54 16.55
C GLY A 277 -4.69 20.20 17.32
N ARG A 278 -4.61 20.70 18.56
CA ARG A 278 -3.54 20.40 19.52
C ARG A 278 -3.74 19.03 20.14
N ASP A 279 -2.65 18.35 20.49
CA ASP A 279 -2.64 17.05 21.17
C ASP A 279 -3.51 15.97 20.49
N VAL A 280 -3.67 16.07 19.17
CA VAL A 280 -4.39 15.10 18.36
C VAL A 280 -3.55 13.84 18.18
N PHE A 281 -4.21 12.69 18.18
CA PHE A 281 -3.56 11.41 17.88
C PHE A 281 -4.20 10.75 16.65
N VAL A 282 -3.42 10.55 15.59
CA VAL A 282 -3.81 9.80 14.40
C VAL A 282 -3.03 8.50 14.35
N SER A 283 -3.72 7.37 14.48
CA SER A 283 -3.13 6.04 14.47
C SER A 283 -2.69 5.58 13.06
N GLU A 284 -2.15 4.36 12.96
CA GLU A 284 -1.64 3.79 11.70
C GLU A 284 -2.75 3.37 10.73
N ALA A 285 -2.41 3.31 9.43
CA ALA A 285 -3.30 2.85 8.37
C ALA A 285 -4.60 3.66 8.27
N THR A 286 -4.50 4.99 8.39
CA THR A 286 -5.66 5.89 8.32
C THR A 286 -5.72 6.67 7.00
N VAL A 287 -6.93 7.06 6.60
CA VAL A 287 -7.12 7.96 5.44
C VAL A 287 -7.92 9.19 5.87
N ILE A 288 -7.29 10.37 5.79
CA ILE A 288 -7.92 11.65 6.13
C ILE A 288 -8.16 12.41 4.84
N ASP A 289 -9.42 12.48 4.42
CA ASP A 289 -9.82 13.16 3.18
C ASP A 289 -9.81 14.69 3.34
N ILE A 290 -9.86 15.41 2.23
CA ILE A 290 -9.98 16.87 2.22
C ILE A 290 -11.29 17.34 2.85
N GLY A 291 -11.29 18.54 3.44
CA GLY A 291 -12.47 19.11 4.08
C GLY A 291 -12.81 18.44 5.42
N THR A 292 -11.81 17.88 6.10
CA THR A 292 -11.98 17.21 7.40
C THR A 292 -11.22 17.91 8.52
N SER A 293 -11.67 17.70 9.75
CA SER A 293 -10.99 18.24 10.93
C SER A 293 -11.02 17.31 12.13
N LEU A 294 -10.01 17.46 12.99
CA LEU A 294 -9.96 16.88 14.34
C LEU A 294 -9.71 18.00 15.34
N GLY A 295 -10.61 18.16 16.32
CA GLY A 295 -10.48 19.14 17.40
C GLY A 295 -9.36 18.82 18.39
N ASP A 296 -9.07 19.74 19.31
CA ASP A 296 -8.02 19.58 20.31
C ASP A 296 -8.23 18.31 21.15
N GLY A 297 -7.17 17.53 21.36
CA GLY A 297 -7.17 16.29 22.13
C GLY A 297 -7.90 15.11 21.48
N ALA A 298 -8.40 15.28 20.25
CA ALA A 298 -9.14 14.24 19.54
C ALA A 298 -8.26 13.07 19.10
N GLN A 299 -8.87 11.90 18.93
CA GLN A 299 -8.16 10.68 18.53
C GLN A 299 -8.85 9.99 17.35
N LEU A 300 -8.05 9.49 16.41
CA LEU A 300 -8.48 8.61 15.33
C LEU A 300 -7.76 7.25 15.44
N GLY A 301 -8.53 6.18 15.60
CA GLY A 301 -8.06 4.79 15.70
C GLY A 301 -7.36 4.29 14.44
N HIS A 302 -6.73 3.11 14.51
CA HIS A 302 -6.08 2.50 13.34
C HIS A 302 -7.12 2.02 12.33
N ALA A 303 -6.69 1.78 11.09
CA ALA A 303 -7.57 1.27 10.02
C ALA A 303 -8.86 2.10 9.84
N SER A 304 -8.76 3.42 10.04
CA SER A 304 -9.91 4.33 10.11
C SER A 304 -9.84 5.43 9.06
N SER A 305 -10.98 5.95 8.63
CA SER A 305 -11.04 7.02 7.63
C SER A 305 -11.99 8.15 8.01
N LEU A 306 -11.54 9.39 7.81
CA LEU A 306 -12.41 10.56 7.80
C LEU A 306 -12.73 10.93 6.36
N HIS A 307 -14.02 10.91 6.04
CA HIS A 307 -14.54 11.33 4.75
C HIS A 307 -14.81 12.84 4.75
N SER A 308 -14.74 13.47 3.57
CA SER A 308 -15.01 14.90 3.39
C SER A 308 -16.28 15.35 4.13
N GLY A 309 -16.18 16.44 4.89
CA GLY A 309 -17.26 16.98 5.72
C GLY A 309 -17.28 16.45 7.16
N GLN A 310 -16.55 15.38 7.48
CA GLN A 310 -16.45 14.89 8.86
C GLN A 310 -15.52 15.76 9.70
N ALA A 311 -15.98 16.09 10.90
CA ALA A 311 -15.22 16.76 11.94
C ALA A 311 -15.31 15.95 13.23
N VAL A 312 -14.17 15.58 13.80
CA VAL A 312 -14.09 14.95 15.13
C VAL A 312 -14.06 16.08 16.18
N PRO A 313 -15.05 16.19 17.08
CA PRO A 313 -15.04 17.21 18.12
C PRO A 313 -13.85 17.08 19.07
N ALA A 314 -13.52 18.19 19.75
CA ALA A 314 -12.43 18.21 20.72
C ALA A 314 -12.61 17.15 21.83
N GLY A 315 -11.53 16.48 22.21
CA GLY A 315 -11.49 15.44 23.24
C GLY A 315 -12.16 14.11 22.85
N GLN A 316 -12.89 14.04 21.74
CA GLN A 316 -13.57 12.83 21.31
C GLN A 316 -12.62 11.83 20.63
N ARG A 317 -13.02 10.56 20.64
CA ARG A 317 -12.26 9.45 20.08
C ARG A 317 -13.14 8.78 19.05
N TRP A 318 -12.61 8.60 17.85
CA TRP A 318 -13.34 8.05 16.72
C TRP A 318 -12.51 6.94 16.07
N HIS A 319 -13.18 5.97 15.46
CA HIS A 319 -12.56 4.89 14.70
C HIS A 319 -13.52 4.34 13.65
N GLY A 320 -13.04 3.57 12.69
CA GLY A 320 -13.87 3.04 11.61
C GLY A 320 -13.67 3.73 10.27
N SER A 321 -14.25 3.15 9.23
CA SER A 321 -14.26 3.66 7.87
C SER A 321 -15.70 3.59 7.34
N PRO A 322 -16.43 4.72 7.25
CA PRO A 322 -16.07 6.03 7.82
C PRO A 322 -15.98 6.00 9.34
N ALA A 323 -15.26 6.96 9.93
CA ALA A 323 -15.07 7.01 11.36
C ALA A 323 -16.37 7.35 12.10
N GLN A 324 -16.56 6.71 13.25
CA GLN A 324 -17.66 6.90 14.19
C GLN A 324 -17.12 7.02 15.63
N PRO A 325 -17.88 7.63 16.56
CA PRO A 325 -17.48 7.76 17.97
C PRO A 325 -17.17 6.41 18.64
N THR A 326 -16.24 6.44 19.60
CA THR A 326 -15.84 5.29 20.43
C THR A 326 -15.30 5.75 21.78
N ASP A 327 -15.29 4.85 22.77
CA ASP A 327 -14.70 5.11 24.08
C ASP A 327 -13.22 4.69 24.17
N VAL A 328 -12.71 4.00 23.14
CA VAL A 328 -11.35 3.43 23.10
C VAL A 328 -10.28 4.51 23.12
N ASP A 329 -9.35 4.41 24.07
CA ASP A 329 -8.16 5.26 24.13
C ASP A 329 -7.03 4.68 23.27
N TYR A 330 -6.67 5.38 22.19
CA TYR A 330 -5.58 4.96 21.31
C TYR A 330 -4.22 5.53 21.74
N ARG A 331 -4.18 6.41 22.76
CA ARG A 331 -2.94 6.93 23.34
C ARG A 331 -2.39 5.99 24.41
N ALA A 332 -1.56 5.05 23.99
CA ALA A 332 -1.03 4.03 24.89
C ALA A 332 0.18 4.47 25.76
N VAL A 333 0.80 5.63 25.49
CA VAL A 333 2.04 6.08 26.16
C VAL A 333 1.94 7.50 26.70
N ARG A 334 2.40 7.69 27.94
CA ARG A 334 2.52 8.99 28.59
C ARG A 334 3.75 9.75 28.09
N SER A 335 3.60 11.06 27.94
CA SER A 335 4.67 11.98 27.58
C SER A 335 5.76 12.06 28.65
N THR A 336 7.02 12.12 28.21
CA THR A 336 8.22 12.34 29.05
C THR A 336 8.81 13.71 28.72
N PRO A 337 9.53 14.38 29.63
CA PRO A 337 10.20 15.63 29.32
C PRO A 337 11.14 15.50 28.10
N CYS A 338 10.94 16.37 27.11
CA CYS A 338 11.76 16.44 25.91
C CYS A 338 11.98 17.91 25.52
N GLY A 339 13.13 18.45 25.92
CA GLY A 339 13.49 19.84 25.63
C GLY A 339 13.83 20.12 24.16
N PRO A 340 13.81 21.40 23.75
CA PRO A 340 14.17 21.82 22.39
C PRO A 340 15.62 21.49 22.03
N LEU A 341 16.55 21.57 22.99
CA LEU A 341 17.96 21.24 22.78
C LEU A 341 18.14 19.79 22.30
N ARG A 342 17.44 18.84 22.93
CA ARG A 342 17.48 17.42 22.54
C ARG A 342 17.03 17.20 21.10
N ARG A 343 15.99 17.91 20.67
CA ARG A 343 15.46 17.87 19.29
C ARG A 343 16.46 18.44 18.29
N ALA A 344 17.08 19.57 18.63
CA ALA A 344 18.09 20.22 17.82
C ALA A 344 19.34 19.34 17.67
N VAL A 345 19.87 18.81 18.77
CA VAL A 345 21.03 17.90 18.77
C VAL A 345 20.73 16.65 17.96
N TYR A 346 19.58 16.01 18.15
CA TYR A 346 19.20 14.83 17.35
C TYR A 346 19.16 15.14 15.84
N SER A 347 18.56 16.28 15.47
CA SER A 347 18.50 16.72 14.07
C SER A 347 19.90 17.01 13.51
N ALA A 348 20.77 17.67 14.29
CA ALA A 348 22.15 17.94 13.92
C ALA A 348 22.95 16.65 13.74
N VAL A 349 22.85 15.69 14.67
CA VAL A 349 23.52 14.38 14.56
C VAL A 349 23.05 13.62 13.33
N GLN A 350 21.74 13.65 13.02
CA GLN A 350 21.23 13.02 11.81
C GLN A 350 21.79 13.67 10.54
N LEU A 351 21.84 15.01 10.48
CA LEU A 351 22.42 15.74 9.35
C LEU A 351 23.91 15.48 9.22
N VAL A 352 24.69 15.62 10.29
CA VAL A 352 26.13 15.31 10.32
C VAL A 352 26.38 13.88 9.88
N GLY A 353 25.59 12.91 10.36
CA GLY A 353 25.70 11.51 9.94
C GLY A 353 25.28 11.25 8.48
N VAL A 354 24.41 12.07 7.88
CA VAL A 354 24.18 12.03 6.42
C VAL A 354 25.38 12.62 5.69
N LEU A 355 25.74 13.86 6.05
CA LEU A 355 26.62 14.73 5.28
C LEU A 355 28.09 14.33 5.38
N LEU A 356 28.53 13.87 6.55
CA LEU A 356 29.93 13.52 6.80
C LEU A 356 30.20 12.01 6.73
N VAL A 357 29.18 11.17 6.89
CA VAL A 357 29.39 9.71 6.91
C VAL A 357 28.73 9.04 5.72
N ARG A 358 27.40 9.05 5.64
CA ARG A 358 26.69 8.22 4.65
C ARG A 358 26.92 8.66 3.20
N LEU A 359 26.79 9.95 2.89
CA LEU A 359 26.98 10.44 1.53
C LEU A 359 28.44 10.34 1.07
N PRO A 360 29.44 10.79 1.86
CA PRO A 360 30.84 10.66 1.46
C PRO A 360 31.27 9.20 1.33
N LEU A 361 30.82 8.31 2.21
CA LEU A 361 31.10 6.88 2.08
C LEU A 361 30.47 6.31 0.80
N THR A 362 29.24 6.69 0.47
CA THR A 362 28.58 6.21 -0.76
C THR A 362 29.32 6.71 -2.01
N ILE A 363 29.62 8.00 -2.07
CA ILE A 363 30.34 8.61 -3.19
C ILE A 363 31.76 8.06 -3.29
N GLY A 364 32.45 7.91 -2.16
CA GLY A 364 33.81 7.37 -2.09
C GLY A 364 33.88 5.90 -2.50
N VAL A 365 32.94 5.06 -2.06
CA VAL A 365 32.84 3.67 -2.52
C VAL A 365 32.58 3.61 -4.02
N VAL A 366 31.65 4.43 -4.54
CA VAL A 366 31.43 4.50 -5.99
C VAL A 366 32.69 4.96 -6.71
N TYR A 367 33.38 6.00 -6.22
CA TYR A 367 34.62 6.47 -6.79
C TYR A 367 35.71 5.39 -6.82
N LEU A 368 35.94 4.70 -5.70
CA LEU A 368 36.90 3.58 -5.63
C LEU A 368 36.54 2.45 -6.60
N LEU A 369 35.26 2.11 -6.73
CA LEU A 369 34.80 1.13 -7.72
C LEU A 369 35.06 1.61 -9.16
N LEU A 370 35.04 2.92 -9.41
CA LEU A 370 35.29 3.50 -10.72
C LEU A 370 36.80 3.61 -11.06
N THR A 371 37.66 3.86 -10.07
CA THR A 371 39.09 4.14 -10.31
C THR A 371 40.03 2.99 -9.97
N GLU A 372 39.73 2.18 -8.96
CA GLU A 372 40.61 1.10 -8.50
C GLU A 372 40.32 -0.23 -9.18
N ILE A 373 39.22 -0.33 -9.94
CA ILE A 373 38.95 -1.48 -10.80
C ILE A 373 39.55 -1.16 -12.17
N PRO A 374 40.68 -1.77 -12.57
CA PRO A 374 41.43 -1.35 -13.77
C PRO A 374 40.59 -1.31 -15.05
N HIS A 375 39.64 -2.25 -15.17
CA HIS A 375 38.74 -2.33 -16.30
C HIS A 375 37.70 -1.22 -16.35
N VAL A 376 37.26 -0.70 -15.20
CA VAL A 376 36.32 0.43 -15.12
C VAL A 376 37.06 1.75 -15.32
N ALA A 377 38.28 1.85 -14.78
CA ALA A 377 39.16 3.00 -14.99
C ALA A 377 39.48 3.19 -16.49
N ALA A 378 39.72 2.10 -17.23
CA ALA A 378 39.95 2.13 -18.67
C ALA A 378 38.79 2.75 -19.47
N LEU A 379 37.54 2.67 -18.99
CA LEU A 379 36.37 3.31 -19.64
C LEU A 379 36.41 4.84 -19.54
N LEU A 380 37.17 5.37 -18.58
CA LEU A 380 37.32 6.80 -18.34
C LEU A 380 38.55 7.39 -19.03
N GLU A 381 39.41 6.55 -19.62
CA GLU A 381 40.62 6.99 -20.32
C GLU A 381 40.32 7.47 -21.75
N PRO A 382 40.99 8.53 -22.26
CA PRO A 382 40.81 8.97 -23.63
C PRO A 382 41.32 7.91 -24.62
N GLY A 383 40.41 7.26 -25.35
CA GLY A 383 40.75 6.19 -26.29
C GLY A 383 39.59 5.83 -27.23
N SER A 384 39.79 4.81 -28.08
CA SER A 384 38.71 4.27 -28.91
C SER A 384 37.66 3.56 -28.04
N PRO A 385 36.35 3.73 -28.30
CA PRO A 385 35.29 3.09 -27.52
C PRO A 385 35.50 1.58 -27.34
N THR A 386 35.62 1.16 -26.09
CA THR A 386 35.89 -0.24 -25.70
C THR A 386 34.67 -1.14 -25.84
N LEU A 387 33.46 -0.56 -26.04
CA LEU A 387 32.21 -1.29 -26.28
C LEU A 387 32.25 -2.25 -27.48
N THR A 388 33.23 -2.11 -28.38
CA THR A 388 33.45 -3.02 -29.51
C THR A 388 34.21 -4.29 -29.12
N SER A 389 34.82 -4.32 -27.94
CA SER A 389 35.60 -5.46 -27.44
C SER A 389 34.74 -6.41 -26.59
N TRP A 390 34.98 -7.72 -26.73
CA TRP A 390 34.39 -8.72 -25.85
C TRP A 390 34.77 -8.52 -24.36
N THR A 391 35.94 -7.95 -24.09
CA THR A 391 36.41 -7.71 -22.71
C THR A 391 35.46 -6.79 -21.94
N PHE A 392 34.89 -5.78 -22.60
CA PHE A 392 33.90 -4.88 -22.01
C PHE A 392 32.70 -5.67 -21.43
N TYR A 393 32.12 -6.57 -22.23
CA TYR A 393 30.96 -7.35 -21.83
C TYR A 393 31.29 -8.37 -20.74
N ARG A 394 32.45 -9.04 -20.84
CA ARG A 394 32.94 -9.96 -19.81
C ARG A 394 33.11 -9.25 -18.47
N ASP A 395 33.73 -8.07 -18.46
CA ASP A 395 34.05 -7.37 -17.23
C ASP A 395 32.79 -6.76 -16.59
N ALA A 396 31.86 -6.25 -17.41
CA ALA A 396 30.53 -5.81 -16.95
C ALA A 396 29.74 -6.96 -16.32
N PHE A 397 29.81 -8.16 -16.92
CA PHE A 397 29.23 -9.37 -16.36
C PHE A 397 29.81 -9.68 -14.98
N VAL A 398 31.13 -9.76 -14.85
CA VAL A 398 31.81 -10.05 -13.57
C VAL A 398 31.47 -9.01 -12.51
N ALA A 399 31.54 -7.72 -12.86
CA ALA A 399 31.19 -6.62 -11.95
C ALA A 399 29.73 -6.72 -11.49
N SER A 400 28.79 -6.98 -12.39
CA SER A 400 27.37 -7.13 -12.04
C SER A 400 27.11 -8.29 -11.08
N VAL A 401 27.82 -9.42 -11.25
CA VAL A 401 27.71 -10.58 -10.34
C VAL A 401 28.25 -10.22 -8.96
N LEU A 402 29.46 -9.65 -8.89
CA LEU A 402 30.10 -9.27 -7.63
C LEU A 402 29.27 -8.24 -6.87
N LEU A 403 28.74 -7.22 -7.56
CA LEU A 403 27.88 -6.21 -6.95
C LEU A 403 26.57 -6.85 -6.46
N PHE A 404 25.88 -7.62 -7.31
CA PHE A 404 24.58 -8.18 -6.95
C PHE A 404 24.67 -9.19 -5.80
N VAL A 405 25.59 -10.16 -5.91
CA VAL A 405 25.79 -11.18 -4.87
C VAL A 405 26.40 -10.56 -3.62
N GLY A 406 27.41 -9.70 -3.78
CA GLY A 406 28.07 -9.02 -2.67
C GLY A 406 27.11 -8.17 -1.84
N PHE A 407 26.34 -7.28 -2.48
CA PHE A 407 25.33 -6.48 -1.77
C PHE A 407 24.21 -7.34 -1.19
N GLY A 408 23.82 -8.43 -1.85
CA GLY A 408 22.82 -9.37 -1.33
C GLY A 408 23.27 -10.02 -0.02
N VAL A 409 24.48 -10.59 0.00
CA VAL A 409 25.04 -11.28 1.19
C VAL A 409 25.35 -10.30 2.31
N ILE A 410 26.06 -9.21 2.00
CA ILE A 410 26.40 -8.17 3.00
C ILE A 410 25.12 -7.55 3.55
N GLY A 411 24.13 -7.27 2.71
CA GLY A 411 22.84 -6.73 3.11
C GLY A 411 22.10 -7.68 4.05
N LEU A 412 22.05 -8.98 3.76
CA LEU A 412 21.45 -9.98 4.65
C LEU A 412 22.16 -10.03 6.01
N LEU A 413 23.50 -10.12 6.02
CA LEU A 413 24.30 -10.11 7.24
C LEU A 413 24.05 -8.84 8.06
N PHE A 414 24.02 -7.67 7.41
CA PHE A 414 23.76 -6.40 8.05
C PHE A 414 22.38 -6.37 8.73
N VAL A 415 21.32 -6.79 8.01
CA VAL A 415 19.94 -6.81 8.53
C VAL A 415 19.77 -7.81 9.68
N VAL A 416 20.55 -8.88 9.73
CA VAL A 416 20.50 -9.91 10.76
C VAL A 416 21.32 -9.51 12.00
N VAL A 417 22.52 -8.95 11.82
CA VAL A 417 23.48 -8.70 12.91
C VAL A 417 23.24 -7.35 13.56
N VAL A 418 23.18 -6.26 12.78
CA VAL A 418 23.16 -4.90 13.34
C VAL A 418 21.93 -4.65 14.20
N PRO A 419 20.69 -4.99 13.77
CA PRO A 419 19.50 -4.79 14.61
C PRO A 419 19.54 -5.59 15.92
N ARG A 420 20.16 -6.78 15.95
CA ARG A 420 20.30 -7.57 17.18
C ARG A 420 21.19 -6.88 18.19
N VAL A 421 22.35 -6.42 17.76
CA VAL A 421 23.28 -5.67 18.63
C VAL A 421 22.62 -4.40 19.14
N LEU A 422 21.95 -3.66 18.25
CA LEU A 422 21.24 -2.44 18.60
C LEU A 422 20.08 -2.70 19.59
N ASN A 423 19.38 -3.84 19.46
CA ASN A 423 18.26 -4.20 20.33
C ASN A 423 18.66 -4.40 21.79
N LEU A 424 19.94 -4.69 22.08
CA LEU A 424 20.45 -4.76 23.47
C LEU A 424 20.26 -3.44 24.23
N ALA A 425 20.17 -2.31 23.53
CA ALA A 425 19.91 -1.01 24.13
C ALA A 425 18.42 -0.75 24.41
N ILE A 426 17.49 -1.64 24.05
CA ILE A 426 16.05 -1.44 24.22
C ILE A 426 15.49 -2.42 25.25
N THR A 427 14.88 -1.88 26.30
CA THR A 427 14.14 -2.65 27.30
C THR A 427 12.64 -2.64 26.94
N PRO A 428 12.01 -3.81 26.72
CA PRO A 428 10.58 -3.91 26.44
C PRO A 428 9.72 -3.25 27.53
N GLY A 429 8.64 -2.57 27.16
CA GLY A 429 7.72 -1.93 28.10
C GLY A 429 8.21 -0.62 28.73
N LYS A 430 9.52 -0.33 28.68
CA LYS A 430 10.09 0.92 29.19
C LYS A 430 9.75 2.10 28.29
N VAL A 431 9.31 3.21 28.89
CA VAL A 431 9.05 4.46 28.18
C VAL A 431 10.36 5.23 28.03
N TYR A 432 10.70 5.56 26.79
CA TYR A 432 11.89 6.33 26.45
C TYR A 432 11.51 7.69 25.86
N PRO A 433 12.22 8.77 26.19
CA PRO A 433 12.05 10.05 25.49
C PRO A 433 12.51 9.96 24.03
N LEU A 434 11.74 10.56 23.13
CA LEU A 434 12.07 10.70 21.71
C LEU A 434 13.41 11.44 21.52
N TYR A 435 13.98 11.33 20.33
CA TYR A 435 15.18 12.09 19.92
C TYR A 435 16.42 11.86 20.78
N GLY A 436 16.55 10.69 21.41
CA GLY A 436 17.79 10.24 22.05
C GLY A 436 18.35 8.98 21.40
N VAL A 437 19.37 8.39 22.04
CA VAL A 437 20.04 7.18 21.54
C VAL A 437 19.06 6.02 21.36
N HIS A 438 18.22 5.71 22.35
CA HIS A 438 17.21 4.64 22.23
C HIS A 438 16.23 4.87 21.07
N TYR A 439 15.86 6.13 20.81
CA TYR A 439 15.01 6.46 19.67
C TYR A 439 15.75 6.26 18.35
N ALA A 440 17.02 6.69 18.24
CA ALA A 440 17.85 6.45 17.06
C ALA A 440 18.04 4.95 16.77
N VAL A 441 18.29 4.17 17.83
CA VAL A 441 18.38 2.71 17.83
C VAL A 441 17.10 2.10 17.29
N HIS A 442 15.95 2.43 17.89
CA HIS A 442 14.64 1.92 17.47
C HIS A 442 14.35 2.23 16.00
N ARG A 443 14.53 3.49 15.58
CA ARG A 443 14.32 3.91 14.18
C ARG A 443 15.25 3.19 13.20
N THR A 444 16.47 2.84 13.63
CA THR A 444 17.42 2.07 12.82
C THR A 444 16.98 0.62 12.70
N ILE A 445 16.56 -0.02 13.80
CA ILE A 445 15.97 -1.36 13.80
C ILE A 445 14.77 -1.41 12.86
N THR A 446 13.79 -0.51 13.01
CA THR A 446 12.62 -0.45 12.14
C THR A 446 13.01 -0.28 10.67
N ARG A 447 13.93 0.63 10.34
CA ARG A 447 14.29 0.88 8.94
C ARG A 447 14.99 -0.32 8.27
N THR A 448 15.87 -0.99 8.99
CA THR A 448 16.75 -2.03 8.43
C THR A 448 16.06 -3.39 8.32
N THR A 449 15.19 -3.72 9.29
CA THR A 449 14.50 -5.03 9.33
C THR A 449 13.26 -5.12 8.44
N ASN A 450 12.74 -3.99 7.94
CA ASN A 450 11.63 -3.92 6.98
C ASN A 450 12.12 -3.88 5.51
N SER A 451 13.00 -4.82 5.13
CA SER A 451 13.57 -4.89 3.77
C SER A 451 12.60 -5.53 2.77
N LYS A 452 12.05 -4.73 1.84
CA LYS A 452 11.14 -5.21 0.78
C LYS A 452 11.75 -6.30 -0.11
N PHE A 453 13.05 -6.23 -0.38
CA PHE A 453 13.73 -7.21 -1.23
C PHE A 453 13.76 -8.60 -0.56
N LEU A 454 14.15 -8.66 0.71
CA LEU A 454 14.27 -9.91 1.46
C LEU A 454 12.90 -10.50 1.78
N THR A 455 11.92 -9.68 2.17
CA THR A 455 10.55 -10.17 2.40
C THR A 455 9.92 -10.71 1.11
N ARG A 456 10.15 -10.07 -0.05
CA ARG A 456 9.64 -10.57 -1.34
C ARG A 456 10.36 -11.84 -1.82
N LEU A 457 11.66 -11.95 -1.57
CA LEU A 457 12.43 -13.15 -1.89
C LEU A 457 11.87 -14.37 -1.13
N PHE A 458 11.70 -14.23 0.19
CA PHE A 458 11.35 -15.34 1.07
C PHE A 458 9.84 -15.54 1.30
N GLY A 459 9.01 -14.51 1.17
CA GLY A 459 7.55 -14.57 1.34
C GLY A 459 6.87 -15.55 0.40
N ASP A 460 5.65 -16.00 0.69
CA ASP A 460 4.96 -17.07 -0.05
C ASP A 460 5.78 -18.38 -0.18
N SER A 461 6.69 -18.61 0.77
CA SER A 461 7.49 -19.84 0.84
C SER A 461 7.79 -20.22 2.28
N SER A 462 8.12 -21.49 2.54
CA SER A 462 8.58 -21.91 3.86
C SER A 462 9.82 -21.14 4.36
N ALA A 463 10.62 -20.55 3.46
CA ALA A 463 11.81 -19.80 3.82
C ALA A 463 11.51 -18.52 4.61
N ILE A 464 10.31 -17.94 4.49
CA ILE A 464 9.95 -16.70 5.19
C ILE A 464 10.01 -16.87 6.71
N VAL A 465 9.59 -18.02 7.23
CA VAL A 465 9.60 -18.33 8.66
C VAL A 465 11.03 -18.30 9.20
N HIS A 466 11.98 -18.87 8.44
CA HIS A 466 13.39 -18.86 8.81
C HIS A 466 13.95 -17.45 8.76
N TYR A 467 13.63 -16.66 7.73
CA TYR A 467 14.06 -15.26 7.64
C TYR A 467 13.50 -14.41 8.80
N LEU A 468 12.22 -14.53 9.12
CA LEU A 468 11.59 -13.78 10.22
C LEU A 468 12.18 -14.14 11.59
N ARG A 469 12.42 -15.44 11.86
CA ARG A 469 13.19 -15.90 13.03
C ARG A 469 14.61 -15.31 13.02
N LEU A 470 15.26 -15.31 11.86
CA LEU A 470 16.61 -14.76 11.68
C LEU A 470 16.67 -13.25 11.86
N ILE A 471 15.59 -12.48 11.83
CA ILE A 471 15.62 -11.04 12.16
C ILE A 471 15.07 -10.74 13.56
N GLY A 472 14.43 -11.70 14.23
CA GLY A 472 14.09 -11.60 15.66
C GLY A 472 12.68 -12.01 16.05
N TYR A 473 11.82 -12.46 15.13
CA TYR A 473 10.47 -12.90 15.50
C TYR A 473 10.52 -14.16 16.38
N ASP A 474 9.61 -14.24 17.35
CA ASP A 474 9.31 -15.49 18.05
C ASP A 474 8.31 -16.29 17.21
N LEU A 475 8.87 -17.27 16.51
CA LEU A 475 8.11 -18.27 15.78
C LEU A 475 8.54 -19.66 16.28
N SER A 476 8.74 -19.86 17.58
CA SER A 476 9.36 -21.08 18.14
C SER A 476 8.61 -22.38 17.80
N ARG A 477 7.28 -22.34 17.69
CA ARG A 477 6.43 -23.45 17.23
C ARG A 477 5.72 -23.07 15.94
N VAL A 478 6.14 -23.62 14.80
CA VAL A 478 5.52 -23.36 13.50
C VAL A 478 5.20 -24.67 12.82
N GLU A 479 3.94 -24.80 12.43
CA GLU A 479 3.50 -25.76 11.44
C GLU A 479 3.65 -25.11 10.05
N GLN A 480 4.39 -25.77 9.17
CA GLN A 480 4.69 -25.23 7.85
C GLN A 480 3.51 -25.45 6.91
N THR A 481 2.98 -24.36 6.35
CA THR A 481 1.96 -24.42 5.29
C THR A 481 2.55 -24.22 3.89
N GLY A 482 3.85 -23.89 3.85
CA GLY A 482 4.54 -23.51 2.61
C GLY A 482 4.26 -22.08 2.16
N SER A 483 3.29 -21.37 2.76
CA SER A 483 2.99 -19.94 2.53
C SER A 483 2.51 -19.27 3.83
N ASN A 484 3.21 -19.48 4.95
CA ASN A 484 2.80 -18.97 6.27
C ASN A 484 2.71 -17.43 6.32
N PHE A 485 3.54 -16.73 5.56
CA PHE A 485 3.55 -15.27 5.45
C PHE A 485 3.69 -14.84 3.99
N GLY A 486 2.94 -13.81 3.62
CA GLY A 486 3.03 -13.13 2.33
C GLY A 486 4.39 -12.47 2.06
N THR A 487 4.51 -11.85 0.89
CA THR A 487 5.64 -11.02 0.45
C THR A 487 5.73 -9.64 1.11
N GLU A 488 4.63 -9.16 1.69
CA GLU A 488 4.54 -7.88 2.39
C GLU A 488 4.29 -8.06 3.89
N VAL A 489 5.35 -8.07 4.70
CA VAL A 489 5.26 -8.08 6.17
C VAL A 489 6.09 -6.93 6.74
N ARG A 490 5.50 -6.19 7.69
CA ARG A 490 6.11 -5.04 8.36
C ARG A 490 5.91 -5.08 9.88
N HIS A 491 6.79 -4.38 10.59
CA HIS A 491 6.76 -4.25 12.05
C HIS A 491 7.46 -2.97 12.51
N GLU A 492 7.22 -2.52 13.74
CA GLU A 492 8.07 -1.50 14.37
C GLU A 492 9.37 -2.13 14.88
N THR A 493 9.30 -3.30 15.51
CA THR A 493 10.47 -4.10 15.90
C THR A 493 10.19 -5.60 15.70
N PRO A 494 11.13 -6.41 15.17
CA PRO A 494 10.91 -7.84 15.04
C PRO A 494 11.02 -8.60 16.37
N PHE A 495 11.80 -8.06 17.33
CA PHE A 495 12.17 -8.75 18.58
C PHE A 495 11.04 -8.90 19.59
N LEU A 496 9.90 -8.25 19.34
CA LEU A 496 8.72 -8.27 20.19
C LEU A 496 7.47 -8.66 19.40
N SER A 497 7.67 -9.46 18.36
CA SER A 497 6.60 -10.02 17.52
C SER A 497 6.56 -11.53 17.71
N SER A 498 5.41 -12.06 18.11
CA SER A 498 5.16 -13.49 18.26
C SER A 498 3.97 -13.91 17.43
N VAL A 499 4.06 -15.06 16.75
CA VAL A 499 2.94 -15.65 16.01
C VAL A 499 2.80 -17.12 16.39
N GLY A 500 1.59 -17.53 16.76
CA GLY A 500 1.26 -18.89 17.14
C GLY A 500 1.36 -19.89 15.99
N SER A 501 1.37 -21.18 16.34
CA SER A 501 1.42 -22.28 15.38
C SER A 501 0.19 -22.30 14.47
N SER A 502 0.36 -22.86 13.26
CA SER A 502 -0.72 -23.07 12.29
C SER A 502 -1.44 -21.77 11.86
N THR A 503 -0.85 -20.61 12.14
CA THR A 503 -1.35 -19.31 11.71
C THR A 503 -0.82 -18.99 10.31
N MET A 504 -1.71 -18.51 9.44
CA MET A 504 -1.41 -18.05 8.09
C MET A 504 -1.68 -16.56 7.95
N ILE A 505 -0.75 -15.85 7.31
CA ILE A 505 -0.77 -14.39 7.18
C ILE A 505 -0.59 -14.04 5.70
N ALA A 506 -1.61 -13.43 5.12
CA ALA A 506 -1.57 -12.86 3.77
C ALA A 506 -0.76 -11.55 3.72
N ASP A 507 -0.76 -10.90 2.55
CA ASP A 507 0.06 -9.71 2.30
C ASP A 507 -0.40 -8.46 3.04
N GLY A 508 0.55 -7.67 3.52
CA GLY A 508 0.33 -6.34 4.06
C GLY A 508 0.15 -6.29 5.57
N LEU A 509 0.59 -7.32 6.31
CA LEU A 509 0.64 -7.26 7.78
C LEU A 509 1.58 -6.13 8.24
N SER A 510 1.10 -5.27 9.14
CA SER A 510 1.92 -4.28 9.85
C SER A 510 1.71 -4.45 11.35
N ILE A 511 2.71 -5.01 12.05
CA ILE A 511 2.69 -5.15 13.50
C ILE A 511 3.02 -3.80 14.16
N MET A 512 2.04 -3.23 14.86
CA MET A 512 2.11 -1.95 15.56
C MET A 512 2.60 -2.16 16.99
N ASN A 513 3.85 -2.59 17.13
CA ASN A 513 4.46 -2.90 18.43
C ASN A 513 5.37 -1.79 18.98
N ALA A 514 5.13 -0.55 18.55
CA ALA A 514 5.63 0.64 19.20
C ALA A 514 4.53 1.70 19.36
N ASP A 515 4.41 2.23 20.56
CA ASP A 515 3.49 3.29 20.93
C ASP A 515 4.25 4.61 21.03
N TYR A 516 3.61 5.72 20.68
CA TYR A 516 4.26 7.03 20.63
C TYR A 516 3.38 8.11 21.24
N SER A 517 4.00 9.02 21.99
CA SER A 517 3.46 10.35 22.28
C SER A 517 4.24 11.41 21.50
N ALA A 518 3.91 12.69 21.71
CA ALA A 518 4.66 13.81 21.15
C ALA A 518 6.13 13.89 21.62
N THR A 519 6.47 13.19 22.71
CA THR A 519 7.78 13.30 23.37
C THR A 519 8.39 11.99 23.83
N SER A 520 7.67 10.88 23.79
CA SER A 520 8.18 9.56 24.19
C SER A 520 7.70 8.45 23.26
N PHE A 521 8.34 7.28 23.39
CA PHE A 521 7.92 6.04 22.76
C PHE A 521 8.11 4.86 23.71
N ARG A 522 7.37 3.78 23.46
CA ARG A 522 7.51 2.48 24.14
C ARG A 522 7.39 1.38 23.11
N VAL A 523 8.24 0.37 23.19
CA VAL A 523 8.04 -0.87 22.42
C VAL A 523 7.34 -1.91 23.31
N SER A 524 6.34 -2.57 22.76
CA SER A 524 5.46 -3.50 23.47
C SER A 524 5.47 -4.85 22.77
N ARG A 525 5.17 -5.95 23.46
CA ARG A 525 5.03 -7.26 22.81
C ARG A 525 3.70 -7.33 22.06
N ALA A 526 3.73 -7.76 20.80
CA ALA A 526 2.55 -8.12 20.02
C ALA A 526 2.51 -9.64 19.83
N VAL A 527 1.36 -10.24 20.14
CA VAL A 527 1.15 -11.68 20.05
C VAL A 527 -0.05 -11.94 19.15
N ILE A 528 0.17 -12.67 18.07
CA ILE A 528 -0.88 -13.24 17.23
C ILE A 528 -1.06 -14.69 17.67
N GLY A 529 -2.29 -15.07 18.05
CA GLY A 529 -2.63 -16.43 18.50
C GLY A 529 -2.39 -17.52 17.45
N ALA A 530 -2.59 -18.76 17.86
CA ALA A 530 -2.48 -19.96 17.03
C ALA A 530 -3.74 -20.16 16.17
N HIS A 531 -3.63 -20.92 15.08
CA HIS A 531 -4.73 -21.26 14.18
C HIS A 531 -5.47 -20.05 13.56
N ASN A 532 -4.79 -18.89 13.55
CA ASN A 532 -5.37 -17.66 13.03
C ASN A 532 -5.17 -17.58 11.50
N PHE A 533 -6.10 -16.91 10.83
CA PHE A 533 -5.91 -16.47 9.46
C PHE A 533 -5.95 -14.94 9.42
N LEU A 534 -4.92 -14.30 8.86
CA LEU A 534 -4.89 -12.86 8.65
C LEU A 534 -4.97 -12.58 7.16
N GLY A 535 -6.03 -11.89 6.73
CA GLY A 535 -6.21 -11.39 5.37
C GLY A 535 -5.28 -10.24 5.03
N ASN A 536 -5.56 -9.54 3.95
CA ASN A 536 -4.64 -8.54 3.44
C ASN A 536 -4.72 -7.20 4.21
N ARG A 537 -3.59 -6.51 4.31
CA ARG A 537 -3.48 -5.12 4.84
C ARG A 537 -4.00 -4.96 6.28
N ILE A 538 -3.54 -5.83 7.17
CA ILE A 538 -3.91 -5.82 8.60
C ILE A 538 -2.90 -4.98 9.38
N ALA A 539 -3.38 -3.93 10.04
CA ALA A 539 -2.62 -3.23 11.06
C ALA A 539 -2.89 -3.90 12.42
N PHE A 540 -1.92 -4.67 12.93
CA PHE A 540 -2.09 -5.49 14.13
C PHE A 540 -1.46 -4.81 15.36
N PRO A 541 -2.25 -4.28 16.31
CA PRO A 541 -1.75 -3.60 17.50
C PRO A 541 -1.20 -4.56 18.56
N ALA A 542 -0.20 -4.12 19.33
CA ALA A 542 0.34 -4.91 20.45
C ALA A 542 -0.69 -5.27 21.54
N GLY A 543 -1.75 -4.47 21.68
CA GLY A 543 -2.88 -4.71 22.58
C GLY A 543 -4.10 -5.34 21.90
N GLY A 544 -3.94 -5.99 20.75
CA GLY A 544 -5.04 -6.62 20.02
C GLY A 544 -5.80 -7.64 20.89
N ARG A 545 -7.13 -7.57 20.88
CA ARG A 545 -8.04 -8.43 21.64
C ARG A 545 -8.50 -9.62 20.81
N THR A 546 -7.54 -10.36 20.27
CA THR A 546 -7.73 -11.58 19.47
C THR A 546 -6.87 -12.69 20.04
N GLY A 547 -7.47 -13.82 20.38
CA GLY A 547 -6.78 -15.02 20.85
C GLY A 547 -6.56 -16.01 19.71
N ASP A 548 -6.87 -17.27 19.96
CA ASP A 548 -6.67 -18.37 19.02
C ASP A 548 -7.86 -18.57 18.07
N ASN A 549 -7.60 -19.20 16.94
CA ASN A 549 -8.56 -19.58 15.92
C ASN A 549 -9.47 -18.43 15.44
N CYS A 550 -8.87 -17.27 15.17
CA CYS A 550 -9.52 -16.08 14.62
C CYS A 550 -9.27 -15.94 13.11
N LEU A 551 -10.31 -15.54 12.35
CA LEU A 551 -10.16 -15.07 10.97
C LEU A 551 -10.21 -13.54 10.95
N LEU A 552 -9.10 -12.87 10.64
CA LEU A 552 -9.04 -11.41 10.50
C LEU A 552 -9.15 -11.04 9.03
N ALA A 553 -10.31 -10.58 8.58
CA ALA A 553 -10.56 -10.30 7.18
C ALA A 553 -9.77 -9.08 6.67
N THR A 554 -9.63 -8.97 5.35
CA THR A 554 -8.92 -7.86 4.69
C THR A 554 -9.35 -6.49 5.22
N LYS A 555 -8.36 -5.66 5.57
CA LYS A 555 -8.54 -4.32 6.15
C LYS A 555 -9.36 -4.26 7.46
N VAL A 556 -9.56 -5.36 8.19
CA VAL A 556 -10.30 -5.32 9.46
C VAL A 556 -9.59 -4.42 10.48
N LEU A 557 -10.37 -3.66 11.25
CA LEU A 557 -9.88 -3.00 12.45
C LEU A 557 -9.74 -4.05 13.56
N VAL A 558 -8.51 -4.39 13.95
CA VAL A 558 -8.28 -5.30 15.08
C VAL A 558 -8.66 -4.60 16.39
N PRO A 559 -9.64 -5.10 17.17
CA PRO A 559 -10.08 -4.44 18.41
C PRO A 559 -8.95 -4.42 19.45
N VAL A 560 -8.89 -3.37 20.27
CA VAL A 560 -7.91 -3.22 21.37
C VAL A 560 -8.56 -3.20 22.76
N ASP A 561 -9.88 -3.22 22.78
CA ASP A 561 -10.77 -3.18 23.94
C ASP A 561 -11.81 -4.31 23.88
N GLY A 562 -12.56 -4.49 24.96
CA GLY A 562 -13.54 -5.58 25.08
C GLY A 562 -12.90 -6.97 25.31
N PRO A 563 -13.70 -8.05 25.23
CA PRO A 563 -13.26 -9.41 25.50
C PRO A 563 -12.24 -9.89 24.47
N VAL A 564 -11.38 -10.84 24.81
CA VAL A 564 -10.55 -11.50 23.81
C VAL A 564 -11.46 -12.34 22.91
N ARG A 565 -11.40 -12.15 21.60
CA ARG A 565 -12.17 -12.92 20.62
C ARG A 565 -11.41 -14.19 20.28
N GLU A 566 -12.09 -15.33 20.27
CA GLU A 566 -11.54 -16.65 19.95
C GLU A 566 -12.58 -17.46 19.17
N GLY A 567 -12.15 -18.24 18.19
CA GLY A 567 -13.07 -19.08 17.40
C GLY A 567 -14.06 -18.31 16.51
N VAL A 568 -13.77 -17.04 16.19
CA VAL A 568 -14.64 -16.17 15.38
C VAL A 568 -13.88 -15.55 14.21
N GLY A 569 -14.58 -15.10 13.19
CA GLY A 569 -14.04 -14.17 12.20
C GLY A 569 -14.35 -12.72 12.57
N LEU A 570 -13.51 -11.79 12.14
CA LEU A 570 -13.69 -10.35 12.29
C LEU A 570 -13.60 -9.68 10.92
N LEU A 571 -14.58 -8.85 10.60
CA LEU A 571 -14.67 -8.11 9.35
C LEU A 571 -15.05 -6.65 9.60
N GLY A 572 -14.54 -5.75 8.78
CA GLY A 572 -14.94 -4.35 8.75
C GLY A 572 -14.13 -3.41 9.63
N SER A 573 -14.46 -2.14 9.52
CA SER A 573 -13.91 -1.07 10.35
C SER A 573 -15.03 -0.07 10.68
N PRO A 574 -15.57 -0.06 11.92
CA PRO A 574 -15.19 -0.93 13.04
C PRO A 574 -15.53 -2.39 12.78
N SER A 575 -14.77 -3.29 13.40
CA SER A 575 -14.95 -4.73 13.22
C SER A 575 -16.25 -5.23 13.83
N PHE A 576 -16.88 -6.21 13.19
CA PHE A 576 -17.94 -7.05 13.73
C PHE A 576 -17.60 -8.53 13.52
N GLU A 577 -18.21 -9.38 14.32
CA GLU A 577 -17.99 -10.83 14.25
C GLU A 577 -18.71 -11.44 13.03
N ILE A 578 -18.03 -12.38 12.39
CA ILE A 578 -18.54 -13.23 11.32
C ILE A 578 -18.18 -14.69 11.66
N PRO A 579 -18.80 -15.69 11.04
CA PRO A 579 -18.40 -17.08 11.22
C PRO A 579 -16.90 -17.30 10.95
N ARG A 580 -16.23 -18.11 11.77
CA ARG A 580 -14.79 -18.41 11.63
C ARG A 580 -14.46 -19.14 10.33
N SER A 581 -15.33 -20.05 9.90
CA SER A 581 -15.15 -20.86 8.70
C SER A 581 -16.52 -21.18 8.11
N VAL A 582 -16.55 -21.45 6.80
CA VAL A 582 -17.73 -21.97 6.09
C VAL A 582 -17.33 -23.31 5.46
N GLU A 583 -18.27 -24.26 5.30
CA GLU A 583 -17.99 -25.63 4.80
C GLU A 583 -17.12 -25.69 3.53
N ARG A 584 -17.22 -24.70 2.64
CA ARG A 584 -16.43 -24.66 1.41
C ARG A 584 -14.95 -24.33 1.61
N ASP A 585 -14.58 -23.79 2.76
CA ASP A 585 -13.17 -23.51 3.11
C ASP A 585 -12.46 -24.75 3.67
N THR A 586 -13.21 -25.75 4.13
CA THR A 586 -12.68 -27.05 4.60
C THR A 586 -12.64 -28.12 3.50
N GLU A 587 -13.07 -27.81 2.27
CA GLU A 587 -13.09 -28.74 1.11
C GLU A 587 -11.71 -29.39 0.86
N PHE A 588 -10.63 -28.68 1.18
CA PHE A 588 -9.24 -29.14 1.00
C PHE A 588 -8.60 -29.71 2.26
N ASP A 589 -9.32 -29.89 3.36
CA ASP A 589 -8.74 -30.37 4.63
C ASP A 589 -8.19 -31.79 4.54
N HIS A 590 -8.75 -32.63 3.66
CA HIS A 590 -8.21 -33.95 3.34
C HIS A 590 -6.75 -33.90 2.83
N LEU A 591 -6.32 -32.77 2.25
CA LEU A 591 -4.95 -32.57 1.78
C LEU A 591 -3.94 -32.31 2.90
N LYS A 592 -4.42 -32.12 4.14
CA LYS A 592 -3.61 -31.87 5.35
C LYS A 592 -3.23 -33.15 6.11
N SER A 593 -3.56 -34.34 5.61
CA SER A 593 -3.05 -35.60 6.18
C SER A 593 -1.52 -35.60 6.23
N GLU A 594 -0.94 -36.02 7.37
CA GLU A 594 0.48 -35.77 7.69
C GLU A 594 1.45 -36.24 6.61
N ASP A 595 1.29 -37.46 6.11
CA ASP A 595 2.17 -38.05 5.09
C ASP A 595 2.05 -37.31 3.75
N GLN A 596 0.83 -37.01 3.29
CA GLN A 596 0.63 -36.31 2.02
C GLN A 596 1.06 -34.85 2.08
N LEU A 597 0.90 -34.20 3.24
CA LEU A 597 1.32 -32.82 3.46
C LEU A 597 2.85 -32.70 3.37
N ARG A 598 3.60 -33.65 3.95
CA ARG A 598 5.06 -33.67 3.87
C ARG A 598 5.57 -33.72 2.43
N ASP A 599 5.01 -34.60 1.61
CA ASP A 599 5.38 -34.73 0.20
C ASP A 599 5.02 -33.49 -0.63
N ARG A 600 3.83 -32.92 -0.39
CA ARG A 600 3.38 -31.68 -1.04
C ARG A 600 4.25 -30.49 -0.65
N LEU A 601 4.63 -30.36 0.62
CA LEU A 601 5.56 -29.32 1.08
C LEU A 601 6.94 -29.49 0.46
N ALA A 602 7.44 -30.71 0.33
CA ALA A 602 8.72 -30.96 -0.36
C ALA A 602 8.64 -30.53 -1.84
N ALA A 603 7.55 -30.86 -2.54
CA ALA A 603 7.33 -30.43 -3.92
C ALA A 603 7.19 -28.90 -4.05
N LYS A 604 6.41 -28.27 -3.16
CA LYS A 604 6.26 -26.82 -3.10
C LYS A 604 7.58 -26.12 -2.82
N ASN A 605 8.39 -26.64 -1.90
CA ASN A 605 9.70 -26.08 -1.57
C ASN A 605 10.68 -26.17 -2.74
N ARG A 606 10.65 -27.26 -3.53
CA ARG A 606 11.41 -27.34 -4.79
C ARG A 606 10.96 -26.27 -5.79
N HIS A 607 9.65 -26.11 -5.98
CA HIS A 607 9.10 -25.07 -6.86
C HIS A 607 9.46 -23.65 -6.39
N ASN A 608 9.41 -23.41 -5.07
CA ASN A 608 9.77 -22.14 -4.46
C ASN A 608 11.26 -21.85 -4.60
N ALA A 609 12.14 -22.84 -4.44
CA ALA A 609 13.57 -22.69 -4.69
C ALA A 609 13.86 -22.28 -6.15
N VAL A 610 13.20 -22.93 -7.11
CA VAL A 610 13.29 -22.54 -8.53
C VAL A 610 12.78 -21.12 -8.74
N THR A 611 11.65 -20.76 -8.14
CA THR A 611 11.06 -19.42 -8.26
C THR A 611 11.95 -18.34 -7.64
N MET A 612 12.59 -18.61 -6.49
CA MET A 612 13.59 -17.73 -5.88
C MET A 612 14.83 -17.59 -6.77
N GLY A 613 15.31 -18.69 -7.37
CA GLY A 613 16.40 -18.66 -8.34
C GLY A 613 16.07 -17.80 -9.56
N ILE A 614 14.88 -17.96 -10.15
CA ILE A 614 14.38 -17.12 -11.25
C ILE A 614 14.28 -15.66 -10.81
N PHE A 615 13.74 -15.39 -9.62
CA PHE A 615 13.66 -14.03 -9.09
C PHE A 615 15.06 -13.39 -9.02
N LEU A 616 16.04 -14.07 -8.42
CA LEU A 616 17.40 -13.55 -8.30
C LEU A 616 18.05 -13.36 -9.68
N LEU A 617 17.90 -14.33 -10.59
CA LEU A 617 18.37 -14.25 -11.98
C LEU A 617 17.79 -13.05 -12.71
N VAL A 618 16.47 -12.83 -12.62
CA VAL A 618 15.77 -11.70 -13.25
C VAL A 618 16.26 -10.37 -12.69
N ARG A 619 16.49 -10.27 -11.37
CA ARG A 619 17.04 -9.04 -10.75
C ARG A 619 18.48 -8.81 -11.16
N TRP A 620 19.30 -9.85 -11.22
CA TRP A 620 20.69 -9.74 -11.64
C TRP A 620 20.81 -9.36 -13.13
N ILE A 621 20.04 -9.96 -14.04
CA ILE A 621 20.03 -9.57 -15.46
C ILE A 621 19.60 -8.10 -15.62
N HIS A 622 18.65 -7.63 -14.81
CA HIS A 622 18.28 -6.21 -14.80
C HIS A 622 19.45 -5.32 -14.34
N VAL A 623 20.15 -5.71 -13.27
CA VAL A 623 21.37 -5.03 -12.82
C VAL A 623 22.45 -5.05 -13.89
N LEU A 624 22.71 -6.18 -14.55
CA LEU A 624 23.65 -6.30 -15.67
C LEU A 624 23.29 -5.35 -16.81
N GLY A 625 22.03 -5.29 -17.22
CA GLY A 625 21.59 -4.37 -18.27
C GLY A 625 21.78 -2.90 -17.88
N LEU A 626 21.50 -2.53 -16.62
CA LEU A 626 21.78 -1.18 -16.12
C LEU A 626 23.28 -0.89 -16.02
N THR A 627 24.11 -1.87 -15.63
CA THR A 627 25.58 -1.76 -15.61
C THR A 627 26.11 -1.54 -17.02
N LEU A 628 25.65 -2.32 -18.01
CA LEU A 628 26.04 -2.14 -19.42
C LEU A 628 25.67 -0.75 -19.92
N LEU A 629 24.44 -0.28 -19.68
CA LEU A 629 24.02 1.08 -20.06
C LEU A 629 24.86 2.16 -19.38
N ALA A 630 25.18 1.99 -18.09
CA ALA A 630 26.00 2.94 -17.35
C ALA A 630 27.43 2.98 -17.89
N TRP A 631 28.04 1.81 -18.14
CA TRP A 631 29.39 1.70 -18.68
C TRP A 631 29.47 2.19 -20.12
N THR A 632 28.46 1.95 -20.96
CA THR A 632 28.38 2.53 -22.31
C THR A 632 28.28 4.04 -22.24
N ALA A 633 27.50 4.60 -21.31
CA ALA A 633 27.43 6.05 -21.14
C ALA A 633 28.77 6.65 -20.67
N MET A 634 29.57 5.90 -19.90
CA MET A 634 30.92 6.28 -19.51
C MET A 634 31.92 6.17 -20.68
N ASP A 635 31.92 5.06 -21.43
CA ASP A 635 32.80 4.85 -22.60
C ASP A 635 32.55 5.89 -23.70
N LEU A 636 31.29 6.30 -23.87
CA LEU A 636 30.86 7.35 -24.80
C LEU A 636 30.99 8.78 -24.24
N PHE A 637 31.50 8.93 -23.01
CA PHE A 637 31.64 10.24 -22.39
C PHE A 637 32.68 11.12 -23.10
N HIS A 638 33.81 10.58 -23.56
CA HIS A 638 34.81 11.36 -24.30
C HIS A 638 34.27 11.97 -25.60
N PRO A 639 33.62 11.21 -26.51
CA PRO A 639 33.11 11.77 -27.75
C PRO A 639 31.87 12.65 -27.60
N PHE A 640 31.00 12.41 -26.60
CA PHE A 640 29.69 13.08 -26.50
C PHE A 640 29.50 13.92 -25.21
N GLY A 641 30.47 13.92 -24.30
CA GLY A 641 30.44 14.68 -23.05
C GLY A 641 29.22 14.35 -22.18
N ALA A 642 28.68 15.40 -21.54
CA ALA A 642 27.52 15.29 -20.64
C ALA A 642 26.26 14.72 -21.33
N ALA A 643 26.16 14.77 -22.66
CA ALA A 643 25.02 14.22 -23.40
C ALA A 643 24.93 12.69 -23.26
N ALA A 644 26.06 11.97 -23.19
CA ALA A 644 26.08 10.53 -22.96
C ALA A 644 25.49 10.16 -21.59
N LEU A 645 25.91 10.88 -20.54
CA LEU A 645 25.41 10.68 -19.17
C LEU A 645 23.96 11.15 -19.01
N ALA A 646 23.54 12.18 -19.72
CA ALA A 646 22.14 12.64 -19.76
C ALA A 646 21.19 11.62 -20.38
N LEU A 647 21.66 10.83 -21.35
CA LEU A 647 20.88 9.81 -22.03
C LEU A 647 20.69 8.55 -21.16
N PHE A 648 21.60 8.29 -20.22
CA PHE A 648 21.56 7.10 -19.37
C PHE A 648 20.23 6.95 -18.58
N PRO A 649 19.73 7.93 -17.80
CA PRO A 649 18.46 7.79 -17.08
C PRO A 649 17.27 7.49 -18.01
N VAL A 650 17.28 8.04 -19.22
CA VAL A 650 16.23 7.83 -20.23
C VAL A 650 16.26 6.39 -20.72
N LEU A 651 17.43 5.91 -21.16
CA LEU A 651 17.60 4.53 -21.63
C LEU A 651 17.40 3.52 -20.50
N ALA A 652 17.84 3.83 -19.27
CA ALA A 652 17.64 3.00 -18.10
C ALA A 652 16.16 2.83 -17.75
N LEU A 653 15.35 3.91 -17.83
CA LEU A 653 13.91 3.84 -17.62
C LEU A 653 13.24 3.00 -18.73
N LEU A 654 13.58 3.26 -20.00
CA LEU A 654 13.03 2.51 -21.13
C LEU A 654 13.40 1.03 -21.06
N PHE A 655 14.66 0.71 -20.81
CA PHE A 655 15.14 -0.65 -20.60
C PHE A 655 14.38 -1.32 -19.44
N THR A 656 14.24 -0.65 -18.30
CA THR A 656 13.53 -1.19 -17.14
C THR A 656 12.07 -1.52 -17.48
N VAL A 657 11.37 -0.61 -18.18
CA VAL A 657 9.98 -0.83 -18.60
C VAL A 657 9.89 -2.02 -19.55
N VAL A 658 10.67 -2.01 -20.62
CA VAL A 658 10.64 -3.08 -21.63
C VAL A 658 11.01 -4.41 -21.00
N TYR A 659 12.08 -4.44 -20.21
CA TYR A 659 12.56 -5.64 -19.53
C TYR A 659 11.49 -6.26 -18.62
N PHE A 660 10.87 -5.49 -17.72
CA PHE A 660 9.87 -6.06 -16.82
C PHE A 660 8.53 -6.39 -17.50
N VAL A 661 8.17 -5.67 -18.56
CA VAL A 661 7.06 -6.09 -19.43
C VAL A 661 7.36 -7.44 -20.07
N LEU A 662 8.55 -7.63 -20.65
CA LEU A 662 8.95 -8.90 -21.26
C LEU A 662 9.02 -10.03 -20.25
N VAL A 663 9.58 -9.79 -19.06
CA VAL A 663 9.62 -10.77 -17.96
C VAL A 663 8.21 -11.20 -17.57
N GLU A 664 7.30 -10.26 -17.37
CA GLU A 664 5.92 -10.60 -17.02
C GLU A 664 5.22 -11.37 -18.14
N ARG A 665 5.43 -10.97 -19.41
CA ARG A 665 4.91 -11.70 -20.57
C ARG A 665 5.50 -13.11 -20.68
N ALA A 666 6.78 -13.30 -20.39
CA ALA A 666 7.40 -14.63 -20.35
C ALA A 666 6.78 -15.53 -19.27
N VAL A 667 6.51 -14.97 -18.08
CA VAL A 667 5.86 -15.72 -16.99
C VAL A 667 4.39 -16.03 -17.32
N THR A 668 3.67 -15.11 -17.95
CA THR A 668 2.23 -15.26 -18.23
C THR A 668 1.91 -15.98 -19.55
N THR A 669 2.82 -16.04 -20.53
CA THR A 669 2.62 -16.81 -21.77
C THR A 669 2.56 -18.31 -21.52
N SER A 670 3.42 -18.82 -20.62
CA SER A 670 3.42 -20.23 -20.21
C SER A 670 2.26 -20.58 -19.26
N THR A 671 1.68 -19.57 -18.59
CA THR A 671 0.51 -19.73 -17.71
C THR A 671 -0.37 -18.48 -17.72
N PRO A 672 -1.37 -18.44 -18.62
CA PRO A 672 -2.33 -17.35 -18.65
C PRO A 672 -3.04 -17.22 -17.30
N LEU A 673 -3.29 -15.99 -16.87
CA LEU A 673 -4.07 -15.72 -15.68
C LEU A 673 -5.55 -15.89 -16.03
N THR A 674 -6.12 -17.04 -15.70
CA THR A 674 -7.56 -17.28 -15.71
C THR A 674 -8.10 -17.25 -14.28
N PRO A 675 -9.42 -17.04 -14.09
CA PRO A 675 -10.10 -17.37 -12.85
C PRO A 675 -9.74 -18.80 -12.40
N LEU A 676 -9.60 -18.99 -11.10
CA LEU A 676 -9.03 -20.21 -10.51
C LEU A 676 -9.61 -20.40 -9.12
N TYR A 677 -9.95 -21.65 -8.82
CA TYR A 677 -10.27 -22.11 -7.48
C TYR A 677 -9.47 -23.38 -7.21
N CYS A 678 -8.53 -23.34 -6.28
CA CYS A 678 -7.69 -24.49 -5.95
C CYS A 678 -7.09 -24.36 -4.54
N SER A 679 -6.49 -25.44 -4.04
CA SER A 679 -5.70 -25.40 -2.82
C SER A 679 -4.36 -24.67 -3.03
N ILE A 680 -3.79 -24.14 -1.95
CA ILE A 680 -2.41 -23.60 -1.91
C ILE A 680 -1.32 -24.66 -2.16
N TYR A 681 -1.69 -25.94 -2.18
CA TYR A 681 -0.81 -27.06 -2.52
C TYR A 681 -0.91 -27.50 -3.98
N ASP A 682 -1.74 -26.83 -4.79
CA ASP A 682 -1.85 -27.08 -6.22
C ASP A 682 -0.73 -26.33 -6.98
N VAL A 683 -0.09 -27.00 -7.94
CA VAL A 683 0.93 -26.40 -8.81
C VAL A 683 0.41 -25.18 -9.58
N ARG A 684 -0.90 -25.13 -9.90
CA ARG A 684 -1.54 -23.98 -10.55
C ARG A 684 -1.45 -22.73 -9.68
N PHE A 685 -1.62 -22.88 -8.36
CA PHE A 685 -1.41 -21.79 -7.41
C PHE A 685 0.07 -21.41 -7.30
N TRP A 686 1.00 -22.37 -7.25
CA TRP A 686 2.43 -22.03 -7.16
C TRP A 686 2.94 -21.25 -8.38
N ARG A 687 2.35 -21.50 -9.56
CA ARG A 687 2.62 -20.69 -10.76
C ARG A 687 2.07 -19.27 -10.64
N ARG A 688 0.96 -19.08 -9.90
CA ARG A 688 0.43 -17.75 -9.54
C ARG A 688 1.37 -17.01 -8.58
N GLU A 689 1.86 -17.67 -7.53
CA GLU A 689 2.87 -17.12 -6.61
C GLU A 689 4.13 -16.66 -7.38
N ARG A 690 4.59 -17.46 -8.35
CA ARG A 690 5.71 -17.07 -9.23
C ARG A 690 5.42 -15.78 -10.01
N TYR A 691 4.20 -15.62 -10.53
CA TYR A 691 3.78 -14.41 -11.22
C TYR A 691 3.79 -13.17 -10.31
N TRP A 692 3.41 -13.27 -9.04
CA TRP A 692 3.47 -12.12 -8.12
C TRP A 692 4.89 -11.80 -7.64
N LYS A 693 5.75 -12.82 -7.56
CA LYS A 693 7.11 -12.69 -7.03
C LYS A 693 8.12 -12.19 -8.06
N VAL A 694 8.14 -12.77 -9.27
CA VAL A 694 9.24 -12.59 -10.24
C VAL A 694 9.26 -11.19 -10.89
N PRO A 695 8.17 -10.70 -11.50
CA PRO A 695 8.11 -9.37 -12.09
C PRO A 695 8.33 -8.26 -11.03
N SER A 696 8.91 -7.13 -11.45
CA SER A 696 8.88 -5.91 -10.63
C SER A 696 7.59 -5.15 -10.87
N GLU A 697 7.12 -4.43 -9.87
CA GLU A 697 6.08 -3.42 -10.06
C GLU A 697 6.50 -2.02 -9.57
N THR A 698 7.62 -1.91 -8.85
CA THR A 698 8.08 -0.64 -8.27
C THR A 698 8.35 0.43 -9.33
N TYR A 699 8.75 0.03 -10.55
CA TYR A 699 8.98 0.97 -11.64
C TYR A 699 7.69 1.65 -12.15
N LEU A 700 6.52 1.09 -11.88
CA LEU A 700 5.23 1.69 -12.27
C LEU A 700 4.96 2.99 -11.52
N GLU A 701 5.56 3.18 -10.33
CA GLU A 701 5.39 4.39 -9.53
C GLU A 701 5.93 5.65 -10.22
N PHE A 702 6.93 5.51 -11.11
CA PHE A 702 7.49 6.61 -11.92
C PHE A 702 6.46 7.19 -12.89
N PHE A 703 5.43 6.41 -13.24
CA PHE A 703 4.40 6.82 -14.21
C PHE A 703 3.11 7.31 -13.54
N ASN A 704 3.05 7.35 -12.21
CA ASN A 704 1.85 7.81 -11.49
C ASN A 704 1.46 9.23 -11.94
N GLY A 705 0.19 9.38 -12.35
CA GLY A 705 -0.36 10.63 -12.87
C GLY A 705 0.09 10.99 -14.29
N THR A 706 0.63 10.04 -15.07
CA THR A 706 1.04 10.26 -16.46
C THR A 706 0.19 9.44 -17.44
N PRO A 707 0.03 9.89 -18.70
CA PRO A 707 -0.55 9.09 -19.77
C PRO A 707 0.13 7.73 -19.99
N PHE A 708 1.45 7.68 -19.75
CA PHE A 708 2.30 6.52 -20.05
C PHE A 708 1.99 5.32 -19.16
N LYS A 709 1.47 5.53 -17.93
CA LYS A 709 1.06 4.42 -17.06
C LYS A 709 -0.01 3.54 -17.72
N ASN A 710 -0.91 4.14 -18.49
CA ASN A 710 -1.93 3.39 -19.22
C ASN A 710 -1.32 2.56 -20.35
N VAL A 711 -0.30 3.08 -21.04
CA VAL A 711 0.41 2.35 -22.11
C VAL A 711 1.11 1.13 -21.53
N VAL A 712 1.85 1.31 -20.43
CA VAL A 712 2.50 0.20 -19.72
C VAL A 712 1.48 -0.79 -19.16
N SER A 713 0.36 -0.32 -18.60
CA SER A 713 -0.69 -1.21 -18.09
C SER A 713 -1.31 -2.08 -19.19
N ARG A 714 -1.54 -1.53 -20.40
CA ARG A 714 -1.97 -2.32 -21.56
C ARG A 714 -0.92 -3.35 -21.97
N SER A 715 0.35 -2.94 -21.99
CA SER A 715 1.44 -3.87 -22.34
C SER A 715 1.64 -4.98 -21.31
N LEU A 716 1.15 -4.82 -20.09
CA LEU A 716 1.08 -5.86 -19.04
C LEU A 716 -0.24 -6.67 -19.06
N GLY A 717 -1.22 -6.28 -19.89
CA GLY A 717 -2.43 -7.07 -20.14
C GLY A 717 -3.70 -6.53 -19.50
N VAL A 718 -3.65 -5.38 -18.82
CA VAL A 718 -4.84 -4.70 -18.31
C VAL A 718 -5.68 -4.19 -19.49
N ARG A 719 -6.98 -4.51 -19.50
CA ARG A 719 -7.93 -3.95 -20.46
C ARG A 719 -8.34 -2.55 -20.00
N ILE A 720 -7.54 -1.54 -20.32
CA ILE A 720 -7.74 -0.16 -19.84
C ILE A 720 -8.16 0.81 -20.94
N GLY A 721 -9.24 1.55 -20.68
CA GLY A 721 -9.86 2.53 -21.56
C GLY A 721 -9.07 3.83 -21.75
N ARG A 722 -9.64 4.75 -22.52
CA ARG A 722 -9.03 6.02 -22.93
C ARG A 722 -8.99 7.03 -21.78
N GLY A 723 -7.87 7.74 -21.69
CA GLY A 723 -7.69 8.86 -20.76
C GLY A 723 -7.78 8.53 -19.27
N VAL A 724 -7.73 7.25 -18.86
CA VAL A 724 -7.76 6.89 -17.44
C VAL A 724 -6.66 7.65 -16.69
N PHE A 725 -7.02 8.23 -15.55
CA PHE A 725 -6.09 8.86 -14.65
C PHE A 725 -5.74 7.88 -13.54
N ASP A 726 -4.50 7.41 -13.50
CA ASP A 726 -4.01 6.51 -12.47
C ASP A 726 -2.89 7.17 -11.66
N ASP A 727 -3.16 7.40 -10.39
CA ASP A 727 -2.29 8.13 -9.48
C ASP A 727 -1.47 7.26 -8.50
N GLY A 728 -1.49 5.95 -8.72
CA GLY A 728 -0.87 4.97 -7.85
C GLY A 728 -1.81 3.84 -7.44
N CYS A 729 -2.70 3.41 -8.33
CA CYS A 729 -3.47 2.19 -8.17
C CYS A 729 -2.54 0.96 -8.23
N PHE A 730 -2.74 0.04 -7.30
CA PHE A 730 -2.07 -1.25 -7.26
C PHE A 730 -2.95 -2.31 -7.92
N ILE A 731 -2.49 -2.91 -9.02
CA ILE A 731 -3.21 -3.93 -9.77
C ILE A 731 -2.40 -5.23 -9.74
N THR A 732 -2.96 -6.26 -9.08
CA THR A 732 -2.23 -7.51 -8.83
C THR A 732 -2.30 -8.46 -10.04
N GLU A 733 -3.48 -8.96 -10.41
CA GLU A 733 -3.68 -9.81 -11.61
C GLU A 733 -4.08 -8.96 -12.81
N ARG A 734 -3.09 -8.39 -13.48
CA ARG A 734 -3.27 -7.35 -14.50
C ARG A 734 -4.23 -7.77 -15.63
N SER A 735 -4.14 -9.00 -16.13
CA SER A 735 -5.01 -9.49 -17.21
C SER A 735 -6.43 -9.90 -16.79
N LEU A 736 -6.71 -9.99 -15.48
CA LEU A 736 -8.08 -10.22 -15.00
C LEU A 736 -8.91 -8.93 -14.88
N VAL A 737 -8.29 -7.77 -15.08
CA VAL A 737 -8.89 -6.46 -14.85
C VAL A 737 -9.33 -5.78 -16.15
N ALA A 738 -10.56 -5.26 -16.14
CA ALA A 738 -11.08 -4.34 -17.14
C ALA A 738 -11.44 -2.99 -16.50
N ILE A 739 -10.98 -1.89 -17.11
CA ILE A 739 -11.21 -0.51 -16.65
C ILE A 739 -11.70 0.30 -17.86
N GLY A 740 -12.89 0.88 -17.72
CA GLY A 740 -13.54 1.68 -18.75
C GLY A 740 -12.86 3.01 -19.01
N ASP A 741 -13.35 3.72 -20.02
CA ASP A 741 -12.81 5.02 -20.38
C ASP A 741 -12.99 6.02 -19.25
N HIS A 742 -12.08 6.96 -19.15
CA HIS A 742 -12.22 8.12 -18.28
C HIS A 742 -12.27 7.87 -16.76
N CYS A 743 -11.92 6.68 -16.28
CA CYS A 743 -11.79 6.37 -14.86
C CYS A 743 -10.72 7.20 -14.12
N THR A 744 -10.91 7.32 -12.80
CA THR A 744 -10.01 8.00 -11.86
C THR A 744 -9.60 7.02 -10.76
N LEU A 745 -8.32 6.65 -10.70
CA LEU A 745 -7.76 5.71 -9.73
C LEU A 745 -6.81 6.46 -8.80
N ASN A 746 -7.23 6.68 -7.55
CA ASN A 746 -6.45 7.48 -6.60
C ASN A 746 -5.23 6.75 -6.05
N ALA A 747 -4.32 7.52 -5.45
CA ALA A 747 -3.15 7.00 -4.75
C ALA A 747 -3.55 5.97 -3.67
N GLY A 748 -2.84 4.84 -3.65
CA GLY A 748 -3.05 3.79 -2.66
C GLY A 748 -4.28 2.92 -2.89
N SER A 749 -5.10 3.20 -3.93
CA SER A 749 -6.20 2.32 -4.31
C SER A 749 -5.69 0.96 -4.80
N VAL A 750 -6.49 -0.08 -4.65
CA VAL A 750 -6.11 -1.48 -4.95
C VAL A 750 -7.20 -2.16 -5.77
N LEU A 751 -6.79 -2.88 -6.81
CA LEU A 751 -7.58 -3.86 -7.54
C LEU A 751 -6.91 -5.24 -7.37
N GLN A 752 -7.50 -6.09 -6.54
CA GLN A 752 -7.01 -7.44 -6.26
C GLN A 752 -8.05 -8.46 -6.73
N CYS A 753 -7.71 -9.23 -7.76
CA CYS A 753 -8.58 -10.21 -8.38
C CYS A 753 -8.45 -11.59 -7.73
N HIS A 754 -8.00 -11.67 -6.47
CA HIS A 754 -7.95 -12.92 -5.73
C HIS A 754 -8.19 -12.76 -4.22
N SER A 755 -8.56 -13.86 -3.55
CA SER A 755 -8.44 -14.08 -2.11
C SER A 755 -7.69 -15.39 -1.88
N GLN A 756 -6.98 -15.46 -0.77
CA GLN A 756 -6.46 -16.70 -0.21
C GLN A 756 -7.05 -16.82 1.20
N GLU A 757 -7.84 -17.85 1.47
CA GLU A 757 -8.55 -18.05 2.75
C GLU A 757 -8.31 -19.49 3.20
N ASP A 758 -7.72 -19.69 4.39
CA ASP A 758 -7.52 -21.00 5.04
C ASP A 758 -6.95 -22.14 4.15
N GLY A 759 -6.13 -21.79 3.15
CA GLY A 759 -5.47 -22.74 2.26
C GLY A 759 -6.23 -22.99 0.94
N ALA A 760 -7.33 -22.28 0.71
CA ALA A 760 -8.00 -22.15 -0.58
C ALA A 760 -7.61 -20.83 -1.26
N PHE A 761 -7.26 -20.91 -2.54
CA PHE A 761 -7.05 -19.76 -3.42
C PHE A 761 -8.25 -19.60 -4.35
N LYS A 762 -8.81 -18.38 -4.41
CA LYS A 762 -9.98 -18.01 -5.22
C LYS A 762 -9.64 -16.76 -6.02
N SER A 763 -9.84 -16.77 -7.33
CA SER A 763 -9.65 -15.59 -8.19
C SER A 763 -10.71 -15.49 -9.27
N ASP A 764 -11.11 -14.26 -9.59
CA ASP A 764 -12.08 -13.95 -10.65
C ASP A 764 -11.83 -12.55 -11.23
N HIS A 765 -12.51 -12.21 -12.33
CA HIS A 765 -12.39 -10.93 -13.00
C HIS A 765 -12.90 -9.75 -12.17
N CYS A 766 -12.35 -8.56 -12.43
CA CYS A 766 -12.91 -7.29 -11.97
C CYS A 766 -13.22 -6.40 -13.18
N ALA A 767 -14.42 -5.85 -13.25
CA ALA A 767 -14.85 -4.94 -14.31
C ALA A 767 -15.24 -3.58 -13.72
N ILE A 768 -14.51 -2.53 -14.11
CA ILE A 768 -14.76 -1.15 -13.71
C ILE A 768 -15.30 -0.39 -14.93
N GLY A 769 -16.53 0.10 -14.85
CA GLY A 769 -17.20 0.86 -15.92
C GLY A 769 -16.53 2.19 -16.25
N ALA A 770 -17.02 2.89 -17.26
CA ALA A 770 -16.49 4.19 -17.65
C ALA A 770 -16.72 5.25 -16.57
N ARG A 771 -15.81 6.22 -16.45
CA ARG A 771 -15.88 7.36 -15.50
C ARG A 771 -16.00 6.97 -14.02
N CYS A 772 -15.65 5.73 -13.66
CA CYS A 772 -15.64 5.34 -12.26
C CYS A 772 -14.51 6.02 -11.49
N THR A 773 -14.71 6.23 -10.19
CA THR A 773 -13.69 6.75 -9.28
C THR A 773 -13.39 5.76 -8.16
N LEU A 774 -12.13 5.35 -8.00
CA LEU A 774 -11.66 4.64 -6.80
C LEU A 774 -11.02 5.66 -5.86
N GLY A 775 -11.57 5.84 -4.66
CA GLY A 775 -11.09 6.76 -3.64
C GLY A 775 -9.68 6.45 -3.13
N VAL A 776 -9.07 7.41 -2.42
CA VAL A 776 -7.73 7.25 -1.82
C VAL A 776 -7.73 6.04 -0.88
N GLY A 777 -6.83 5.08 -1.08
CA GLY A 777 -6.75 3.88 -0.24
C GLY A 777 -7.91 2.88 -0.38
N ALA A 778 -8.85 3.09 -1.32
CA ALA A 778 -9.96 2.16 -1.56
C ALA A 778 -9.45 0.80 -2.06
N PHE A 779 -10.07 -0.28 -1.63
CA PHE A 779 -9.68 -1.64 -1.96
C PHE A 779 -10.85 -2.36 -2.63
N VAL A 780 -10.61 -2.86 -3.84
CA VAL A 780 -11.56 -3.58 -4.65
C VAL A 780 -11.13 -5.03 -4.78
N HIS A 781 -12.03 -5.94 -4.39
CA HIS A 781 -11.80 -7.38 -4.38
C HIS A 781 -12.22 -8.04 -5.72
N TYR A 782 -11.89 -9.32 -5.90
CA TYR A 782 -12.27 -10.13 -7.07
C TYR A 782 -13.78 -10.29 -7.29
N GLY A 783 -14.16 -10.56 -8.54
CA GLY A 783 -15.55 -10.85 -8.91
C GLY A 783 -16.47 -9.63 -8.87
N VAL A 784 -15.92 -8.41 -8.78
CA VAL A 784 -16.74 -7.20 -8.70
C VAL A 784 -17.06 -6.63 -10.07
N VAL A 785 -18.19 -5.93 -10.13
CA VAL A 785 -18.57 -5.09 -11.27
C VAL A 785 -18.97 -3.71 -10.76
N MET A 786 -18.32 -2.66 -11.27
CA MET A 786 -18.70 -1.27 -11.02
C MET A 786 -19.37 -0.68 -12.27
N GLY A 787 -20.61 -0.23 -12.15
CA GLY A 787 -21.34 0.44 -13.22
C GLY A 787 -20.78 1.83 -13.54
N ASP A 788 -21.06 2.33 -14.74
CA ASP A 788 -20.53 3.59 -15.24
C ASP A 788 -20.80 4.77 -14.29
N GLY A 789 -19.80 5.63 -14.10
CA GLY A 789 -19.88 6.82 -13.26
C GLY A 789 -20.00 6.55 -11.76
N SER A 790 -19.92 5.29 -11.31
CA SER A 790 -19.93 4.96 -9.89
C SER A 790 -18.63 5.36 -9.19
N ALA A 791 -18.68 5.57 -7.88
CA ALA A 791 -17.52 6.00 -7.11
C ALA A 791 -17.44 5.32 -5.75
N LEU A 792 -16.21 4.92 -5.37
CA LEU A 792 -15.88 4.49 -4.01
C LEU A 792 -15.27 5.66 -3.23
N ALA A 793 -15.77 5.90 -2.03
CA ALA A 793 -15.23 6.86 -1.08
C ALA A 793 -13.82 6.43 -0.61
N PRO A 794 -13.05 7.33 0.01
CA PRO A 794 -11.73 7.00 0.58
C PRO A 794 -11.79 5.77 1.49
N ASP A 795 -10.72 4.97 1.50
CA ASP A 795 -10.52 3.78 2.33
C ASP A 795 -11.57 2.66 2.22
N SER A 796 -12.57 2.80 1.34
CA SER A 796 -13.66 1.84 1.19
C SER A 796 -13.16 0.44 0.81
N PHE A 797 -13.79 -0.59 1.35
CA PHE A 797 -13.51 -1.99 1.01
C PHE A 797 -14.68 -2.61 0.26
N LEU A 798 -14.58 -2.68 -1.07
CA LEU A 798 -15.58 -3.31 -1.92
C LEU A 798 -15.36 -4.83 -1.90
N MET A 799 -16.29 -5.53 -1.26
CA MET A 799 -16.26 -6.98 -1.06
C MET A 799 -16.32 -7.76 -2.37
N LYS A 800 -15.79 -8.98 -2.33
CA LYS A 800 -15.83 -9.92 -3.45
C LYS A 800 -17.26 -10.16 -3.95
N GLY A 801 -17.45 -10.18 -5.26
CA GLY A 801 -18.77 -10.43 -5.87
C GLY A 801 -19.75 -9.27 -5.90
N GLU A 802 -19.38 -8.10 -5.36
CA GLU A 802 -20.30 -6.96 -5.31
C GLU A 802 -20.52 -6.33 -6.70
N GLU A 803 -21.78 -6.03 -7.00
CA GLU A 803 -22.19 -5.21 -8.14
C GLU A 803 -22.59 -3.81 -7.64
N VAL A 804 -21.82 -2.79 -8.04
CA VAL A 804 -22.09 -1.37 -7.75
C VAL A 804 -22.91 -0.78 -8.91
N PRO A 805 -24.12 -0.24 -8.65
CA PRO A 805 -24.94 0.35 -9.71
C PRO A 805 -24.26 1.54 -10.40
N PRO A 806 -24.62 1.85 -11.66
CA PRO A 806 -24.17 3.07 -12.34
C PRO A 806 -24.49 4.32 -11.52
N HIS A 807 -23.56 5.28 -11.52
CA HIS A 807 -23.65 6.56 -10.79
C HIS A 807 -23.81 6.45 -9.27
N ALA A 808 -23.73 5.25 -8.69
CA ALA A 808 -23.82 5.06 -7.24
C ALA A 808 -22.54 5.51 -6.54
N HIS A 809 -22.71 6.07 -5.34
CA HIS A 809 -21.62 6.44 -4.45
C HIS A 809 -21.59 5.46 -3.29
N TRP A 810 -20.49 4.73 -3.14
CA TRP A 810 -20.33 3.72 -2.10
C TRP A 810 -19.20 4.11 -1.15
N GLY A 811 -19.36 3.79 0.13
CA GLY A 811 -18.40 4.16 1.17
C GLY A 811 -18.33 3.13 2.29
N GLY A 812 -17.14 3.03 2.89
CA GLY A 812 -16.89 2.33 4.15
C GLY A 812 -16.30 0.93 4.03
N ASN A 813 -16.14 0.25 5.15
CA ASN A 813 -15.54 -1.07 5.25
C ASN A 813 -16.40 -2.03 6.11
N PRO A 814 -17.17 -2.95 5.50
CA PRO A 814 -17.38 -3.12 4.05
C PRO A 814 -18.07 -1.93 3.37
N ALA A 815 -17.83 -1.75 2.08
CA ALA A 815 -18.44 -0.68 1.30
C ALA A 815 -19.94 -0.92 1.12
N ARG A 816 -20.72 0.13 1.32
CA ARG A 816 -22.17 0.16 1.08
C ARG A 816 -22.55 1.47 0.40
N GLU A 817 -23.74 1.52 -0.17
CA GLU A 817 -24.25 2.77 -0.72
C GLU A 817 -24.26 3.88 0.35
N SER A 818 -23.61 4.98 0.03
CA SER A 818 -23.39 6.12 0.91
C SER A 818 -24.25 7.28 0.46
N ARG A 819 -25.11 7.77 1.36
CA ARG A 819 -25.79 9.06 1.20
C ARG A 819 -24.79 10.17 1.50
N SER A 820 -23.94 10.56 0.55
CA SER A 820 -23.04 11.70 0.75
C SER A 820 -23.56 12.94 0.04
N ASP A 821 -24.03 13.92 0.83
CA ASP A 821 -24.14 15.31 0.42
C ASP A 821 -22.74 15.86 0.12
N ARG A 822 -22.53 16.38 -1.08
CA ARG A 822 -21.29 17.09 -1.40
C ARG A 822 -21.31 18.46 -0.70
N PRO A 823 -20.17 18.96 -0.17
CA PRO A 823 -20.07 20.36 0.22
C PRO A 823 -20.36 21.26 -1.00
N GLN A 824 -21.24 22.24 -0.83
CA GLN A 824 -21.44 23.31 -1.81
C GLN A 824 -20.16 24.15 -1.87
N TRP A 825 -19.43 24.05 -2.97
CA TRP A 825 -18.33 24.96 -3.28
C TRP A 825 -18.93 26.19 -3.94
N THR A 826 -18.76 27.37 -3.34
CA THR A 826 -18.99 28.64 -4.05
C THR A 826 -17.92 28.77 -5.14
N GLU A 827 -18.36 29.00 -6.38
CA GLU A 827 -17.51 29.13 -7.58
C GLU A 827 -16.43 30.22 -7.47
#